data_AF-Q5B7K5-F1
#
_entry.id   AF-Q5B7K5-F1
#
_cell.length_a   1.000
_cell.length_b   1.000
_cell.length_c   1.000
_cell.angle_alpha   90.00
_cell.angle_beta   90.00
_cell.angle_gamma   90.00
#
_symmetry.space_group_name_H-M   'P 1'
#
loop_
_entity.id
_entity.type
_entity.pdbx_description
1 polymer ?
#
loop_
_entity_poly.entity_id
_entity_poly.type
_entity_poly.pdbx_seq_one_letter_code
_entity_poly.pdbx_strand_id
1 'polypeptide(L)'
;MAAVLPLRVIHRKVKQFTEGNAEPRRVTKFAVKDPRELAVQRFDIVSYRWGERTEPWSCAEPSENWGGLPGVTWRIKVSKAKMKELLRLMEEADIEFLWADCVCIDQENEAEKSAEVGRMYEYYKSANRCHIIINMDDVMDPLNIHKNETGAQNEEQEEGLENNCENSPGSTTRHNSVWNPQAIVNDLKLLDHIFYHTAAAAVATDTFLSENVIEQLSAWERAPWLFQISKVAVRAAAVEPGIVNCQFDTWMDLAIDASDKAVKLSGWIEAGRVFKTSGISGILQVIEEDKYWLSFLRTQVQGISSARTDIIAGGPHWWQENHKGICNIFSAISILPRTCEERADIYRGLLGAGGSEELEAIAFAFFRQLSLRTDRAWTRLAISSGRRGKWDWIPMVSNPSHITTTDIFAGVVDLGSLTPDGRVRTRGVTGLQGTPRPYVRFQPQREAKSSGFKIVFRGCNAGKNVKTSTFESERIPLNTKMQDVAEDETGRILVQISTIIGALLDPTDDVIKYRQRLLTKLQPRWRVTDPNAKPVRWFDRCVSGTPWEDPEFEYIRAHNHSMSYRMPAVYACQSRLCNESTEDISCEIRVNCGCTIVAPFYFALEAIIAVHGSFLGETSVDLDKNNRIILQDGVGLIQPGDVGKGFHIVAFEGDIDAHREYAVSCRKTKKGKRVQNTVSWPRGRAIVRDEFHHAATDIMKDYGYIQTGAYSQEDSYLQSGGSGNLLLCRNNPLDDYRIVGVCIDNFIKNSKGERTVVIY
;
A
#
# COMPACT_ATOMS: atom_id res chain seq x y z
N MET A 1 24.45 -29.63 27.39
CA MET A 1 25.61 -29.17 26.61
C MET A 1 26.40 -28.19 27.48
N ALA A 2 27.73 -28.24 27.46
CA ALA A 2 28.53 -27.23 28.14
C ALA A 2 28.28 -25.86 27.49
N ALA A 3 28.11 -24.81 28.30
CA ALA A 3 27.89 -23.46 27.78
C ALA A 3 29.15 -23.00 27.03
N VAL A 4 28.97 -22.48 25.81
CA VAL A 4 30.06 -21.81 25.09
C VAL A 4 30.23 -20.44 25.73
N LEU A 5 31.36 -20.25 26.43
CA LEU A 5 31.67 -19.01 27.12
C LEU A 5 32.34 -18.02 26.15
N PRO A 6 31.96 -16.73 26.18
CA PRO A 6 32.64 -15.69 25.41
C PRO A 6 34.07 -15.46 25.91
N LEU A 7 34.89 -14.74 25.14
CA LEU A 7 36.23 -14.36 25.61
C LEU A 7 36.20 -13.49 26.85
N ARG A 8 35.20 -12.61 26.99
CA ARG A 8 35.08 -11.69 28.13
C ARG A 8 33.63 -11.46 28.53
N VAL A 9 33.39 -11.21 29.81
CA VAL A 9 32.10 -10.76 30.36
C VAL A 9 32.30 -9.56 31.28
N ILE A 10 31.29 -8.70 31.34
CA ILE A 10 31.18 -7.68 32.39
C ILE A 10 30.77 -8.42 33.67
N HIS A 11 31.61 -8.33 34.70
CA HIS A 11 31.38 -8.90 36.01
C HIS A 11 31.00 -7.79 37.00
N ARG A 12 29.81 -7.94 37.61
CA ARG A 12 29.31 -7.07 38.67
C ARG A 12 29.66 -7.67 40.04
N LYS A 13 30.51 -6.99 40.80
CA LYS A 13 30.87 -7.34 42.17
C LYS A 13 30.21 -6.38 43.16
N VAL A 14 29.32 -6.92 44.00
CA VAL A 14 28.66 -6.17 45.06
C VAL A 14 29.41 -6.37 46.37
N LYS A 15 29.81 -5.28 47.02
CA LYS A 15 30.31 -5.31 48.41
C LYS A 15 29.34 -4.56 49.31
N GLN A 16 28.91 -5.20 50.38
CA GLN A 16 28.17 -4.55 51.46
C GLN A 16 29.17 -4.09 52.52
N PHE A 17 29.09 -2.83 52.91
CA PHE A 17 29.87 -2.27 54.01
C PHE A 17 28.92 -1.92 55.15
N THR A 18 29.25 -2.40 56.35
CA THR A 18 28.59 -2.02 57.60
C THR A 18 29.60 -1.22 58.42
N GLU A 19 29.52 0.11 58.36
CA GLU A 19 30.29 0.99 59.26
C GLU A 19 29.38 1.45 60.41
N GLY A 20 29.53 0.82 61.58
CA GLY A 20 28.79 1.19 62.80
C GLY A 20 27.29 0.89 62.77
N ASN A 21 26.50 1.69 63.52
CA ASN A 21 25.02 1.60 63.60
C ASN A 21 24.30 2.18 62.36
N ALA A 22 25.01 2.47 61.27
CA ALA A 22 24.41 2.99 60.04
C ALA A 22 23.86 1.85 59.15
N GLU A 23 22.85 2.15 58.34
CA GLU A 23 22.31 1.19 57.38
C GLU A 23 23.39 0.71 56.39
N PRO A 24 23.41 -0.59 56.03
CA PRO A 24 24.43 -1.16 55.16
C PRO A 24 24.46 -0.47 53.80
N ARG A 25 25.62 0.10 53.43
CA ARG A 25 25.82 0.71 52.11
C ARG A 25 26.25 -0.35 51.11
N ARG A 26 25.47 -0.51 50.03
CA ARG A 26 25.79 -1.38 48.88
C ARG A 26 26.65 -0.60 47.90
N VAL A 27 27.89 -1.04 47.68
CA VAL A 27 28.78 -0.50 46.65
C VAL A 27 28.93 -1.55 45.55
N THR A 28 28.46 -1.22 44.35
CA THR A 28 28.65 -2.04 43.15
C THR A 28 29.93 -1.63 42.44
N LYS A 29 30.73 -2.60 42.00
CA LYS A 29 31.86 -2.39 41.10
C LYS A 29 31.72 -3.28 39.87
N PHE A 30 32.15 -2.78 38.73
CA PHE A 30 32.14 -3.51 37.46
C PHE A 30 33.56 -3.69 36.94
N ALA A 31 33.81 -4.79 36.24
CA ALA A 31 35.05 -5.04 35.51
C ALA A 31 34.80 -6.00 34.34
N VAL A 32 35.57 -5.89 33.26
CA VAL A 32 35.55 -6.86 32.17
C VAL A 32 36.62 -7.92 32.44
N LYS A 33 36.25 -9.20 32.40
CA LYS A 33 37.14 -10.32 32.75
C LYS A 33 36.90 -11.53 31.87
N ASP A 34 37.90 -12.40 31.76
CA ASP A 34 37.71 -13.73 31.16
C ASP A 34 36.78 -14.55 32.07
N PRO A 35 35.62 -15.03 31.57
CA PRO A 35 34.69 -15.84 32.36
C PRO A 35 35.31 -17.14 32.90
N ARG A 36 36.39 -17.64 32.27
CA ARG A 36 37.09 -18.87 32.68
C ARG A 36 37.86 -18.67 33.98
N GLU A 37 38.47 -17.51 34.17
CA GLU A 37 39.16 -17.14 35.43
C GLU A 37 38.19 -17.03 36.60
N LEU A 38 36.92 -16.74 36.31
CA LEU A 38 35.85 -16.56 37.27
C LEU A 38 35.00 -17.83 37.47
N ALA A 39 35.35 -18.94 36.82
CA ALA A 39 34.60 -20.19 36.81
C ALA A 39 33.10 -19.99 36.47
N VAL A 40 32.80 -19.07 35.54
CA VAL A 40 31.43 -18.72 35.15
C VAL A 40 30.75 -19.92 34.49
N GLN A 41 29.61 -20.32 35.02
CA GLN A 41 28.78 -21.38 34.45
C GLN A 41 27.62 -20.84 33.60
N ARG A 42 27.20 -19.61 33.86
CA ARG A 42 26.07 -18.94 33.20
C ARG A 42 26.35 -17.45 33.11
N PHE A 43 25.93 -16.85 32.01
CA PHE A 43 25.97 -15.40 31.79
C PHE A 43 24.67 -14.99 31.09
N ASP A 44 24.29 -13.74 31.27
CA ASP A 44 23.23 -13.12 30.49
C ASP A 44 23.85 -12.34 29.31
N ILE A 45 23.07 -12.10 28.28
CA ILE A 45 23.49 -11.34 27.09
C ILE A 45 22.55 -10.15 26.88
N VAL A 46 23.05 -9.09 26.24
CA VAL A 46 22.23 -7.92 25.89
C VAL A 46 22.24 -7.66 24.39
N SER A 47 21.08 -7.26 23.87
CA SER A 47 20.88 -6.76 22.51
C SER A 47 20.39 -5.31 22.59
N TYR A 48 20.98 -4.42 21.79
CA TYR A 48 20.72 -2.98 21.85
C TYR A 48 21.08 -2.30 20.51
N ARG A 49 20.60 -1.07 20.29
CA ARG A 49 21.04 -0.24 19.15
C ARG A 49 22.33 0.49 19.53
N TRP A 50 23.32 0.46 18.63
CA TRP A 50 24.62 1.12 18.84
C TRP A 50 24.50 2.65 19.00
N GLY A 51 23.44 3.25 18.46
CA GLY A 51 23.19 4.69 18.50
C GLY A 51 24.01 5.47 17.47
N GLU A 52 24.12 6.79 17.67
CA GLU A 52 25.00 7.65 16.87
C GLU A 52 26.47 7.23 17.07
N ARG A 53 27.26 7.25 15.98
CA ARG A 53 28.69 6.99 16.07
C ARG A 53 29.34 8.07 16.94
N THR A 54 29.91 7.65 18.06
CA THR A 54 30.73 8.53 18.90
C THR A 54 32.21 8.29 18.64
N GLU A 55 33.02 9.34 18.81
CA GLU A 55 34.48 9.21 18.80
C GLU A 55 34.95 8.12 19.78
N PRO A 56 35.87 7.23 19.38
CA PRO A 56 36.38 6.18 20.25
C PRO A 56 36.98 6.75 21.54
N TRP A 57 36.56 6.25 22.70
CA TRP A 57 37.03 6.72 23.99
C TRP A 57 37.42 5.55 24.91
N SER A 58 38.32 5.83 25.85
CA SER A 58 38.75 4.84 26.85
C SER A 58 37.75 4.78 28.01
N CYS A 59 37.14 3.62 28.21
CA CYS A 59 36.29 3.38 29.38
C CYS A 59 37.03 2.81 30.58
N ALA A 60 38.34 2.55 30.47
CA ALA A 60 39.14 1.90 31.50
C ALA A 60 39.24 2.74 32.78
N GLU A 61 39.59 4.03 32.62
CA GLU A 61 39.89 4.93 33.71
C GLU A 61 38.67 5.73 34.16
N PRO A 62 38.53 6.01 35.47
CA PRO A 62 37.51 6.93 35.97
C PRO A 62 37.73 8.34 35.40
N SER A 63 36.64 9.02 35.07
CA SER A 63 36.63 10.45 34.74
C SER A 63 35.48 11.14 35.48
N GLU A 64 35.41 12.47 35.40
CA GLU A 64 34.39 13.29 36.10
C GLU A 64 32.95 12.74 35.94
N ASN A 65 32.64 12.15 34.79
CA ASN A 65 31.30 11.62 34.46
C ASN A 65 31.26 10.11 34.21
N TRP A 66 32.30 9.34 34.56
CA TRP A 66 32.39 7.90 34.32
C TRP A 66 33.17 7.18 35.43
N GLY A 67 32.61 6.11 36.00
CA GLY A 67 33.20 5.40 37.14
C GLY A 67 34.40 4.50 36.82
N GLY A 68 34.79 4.39 35.54
CA GLY A 68 35.80 3.45 35.07
C GLY A 68 35.26 2.03 34.92
N LEU A 69 35.82 1.28 33.96
CA LEU A 69 35.51 -0.12 33.72
C LEU A 69 36.84 -0.90 33.53
N PRO A 70 37.49 -1.29 34.64
CA PRO A 70 38.74 -2.02 34.61
C PRO A 70 38.65 -3.32 33.80
N GLY A 71 39.74 -3.68 33.13
CA GLY A 71 39.82 -4.88 32.29
C GLY A 71 39.51 -4.65 30.81
N VAL A 72 39.13 -3.42 30.44
CA VAL A 72 39.08 -2.95 29.05
C VAL A 72 40.35 -2.15 28.77
N THR A 73 41.17 -2.56 27.80
CA THR A 73 42.41 -1.85 27.42
C THR A 73 42.33 -1.19 26.05
N TRP A 74 41.19 -1.32 25.36
CA TRP A 74 40.90 -0.76 24.05
C TRP A 74 39.87 0.38 24.14
N ARG A 75 39.71 1.14 23.05
CA ARG A 75 38.68 2.18 22.97
C ARG A 75 37.35 1.62 22.48
N ILE A 76 36.26 2.14 23.02
CA ILE A 76 34.91 1.75 22.64
C ILE A 76 34.21 2.86 21.83
N LYS A 77 33.34 2.46 20.90
CA LYS A 77 32.63 3.36 19.96
C LYS A 77 31.17 3.63 20.36
N VAL A 78 30.80 3.30 21.59
CA VAL A 78 29.44 3.48 22.13
C VAL A 78 29.41 4.64 23.13
N SER A 79 28.30 5.38 23.18
CA SER A 79 28.20 6.56 24.04
C SER A 79 28.31 6.22 25.54
N LYS A 80 28.84 7.17 26.34
CA LYS A 80 28.88 7.04 27.81
C LYS A 80 27.50 6.81 28.42
N ALA A 81 26.45 7.42 27.85
CA ALA A 81 25.08 7.25 28.31
C ALA A 81 24.60 5.80 28.13
N LYS A 82 24.81 5.23 26.94
CA LYS A 82 24.45 3.83 26.63
C LYS A 82 25.23 2.84 27.51
N MET A 83 26.51 3.11 27.78
CA MET A 83 27.28 2.29 28.74
C MET A 83 26.72 2.36 30.16
N LYS A 84 26.27 3.53 30.63
CA LYS A 84 25.60 3.65 31.94
C LYS A 84 24.29 2.86 31.98
N GLU A 85 23.52 2.85 30.89
CA GLU A 85 22.30 2.05 30.79
C GLU A 85 22.59 0.55 30.92
N LEU A 86 23.64 0.05 30.27
CA LEU A 86 24.08 -1.34 30.38
C LEU A 86 24.44 -1.73 31.82
N LEU A 87 25.22 -0.89 32.50
CA LEU A 87 25.61 -1.14 33.89
C LEU A 87 24.42 -1.03 34.85
N ARG A 88 23.50 -0.08 34.60
CA ARG A 88 22.25 0.06 35.35
C ARG A 88 21.36 -1.18 35.19
N LEU A 89 21.23 -1.72 33.97
CA LEU A 89 20.51 -2.97 33.72
C LEU A 89 21.05 -4.10 34.60
N MET A 90 22.38 -4.24 34.70
CA MET A 90 22.98 -5.26 35.57
C MET A 90 22.65 -5.06 37.05
N GLU A 91 22.45 -3.82 37.50
CA GLU A 91 22.04 -3.54 38.88
C GLU A 91 20.58 -3.84 39.14
N GLU A 92 19.70 -3.33 38.28
CA GLU A 92 18.24 -3.43 38.42
C GLU A 92 17.76 -4.87 38.23
N ALA A 93 18.33 -5.60 37.28
CA ALA A 93 17.99 -7.00 37.00
C ALA A 93 18.85 -8.01 37.78
N ASP A 94 19.69 -7.52 38.70
CA ASP A 94 20.60 -8.31 39.55
C ASP A 94 21.48 -9.30 38.77
N ILE A 95 22.08 -8.84 37.66
CA ILE A 95 22.90 -9.65 36.75
C ILE A 95 24.35 -9.64 37.23
N GLU A 96 24.92 -10.82 37.48
CA GLU A 96 26.32 -10.97 37.90
C GLU A 96 27.30 -10.93 36.72
N PHE A 97 26.98 -11.62 35.63
CA PHE A 97 27.80 -11.72 34.42
C PHE A 97 26.98 -11.36 33.19
N LEU A 98 27.38 -10.29 32.47
CA LEU A 98 26.73 -9.84 31.25
C LEU A 98 27.72 -9.82 30.09
N TRP A 99 27.32 -10.31 28.93
CA TRP A 99 28.05 -10.11 27.68
C TRP A 99 27.41 -9.01 26.83
N ALA A 100 28.24 -8.07 26.37
CA ALA A 100 27.86 -7.01 25.43
C ALA A 100 28.98 -6.83 24.40
N ASP A 101 28.67 -6.96 23.11
CA ASP A 101 29.63 -6.92 22.00
C ASP A 101 30.45 -5.63 21.92
N CYS A 102 29.89 -4.46 22.25
CA CYS A 102 30.61 -3.18 22.19
C CYS A 102 31.80 -3.07 23.14
N VAL A 103 31.84 -3.88 24.20
CA VAL A 103 32.82 -3.75 25.29
C VAL A 103 33.49 -5.06 25.68
N CYS A 104 32.89 -6.21 25.37
CA CYS A 104 33.52 -7.50 25.62
C CYS A 104 34.45 -7.93 24.47
N ILE A 105 34.25 -7.37 23.26
CA ILE A 105 35.11 -7.58 22.09
C ILE A 105 36.00 -6.35 21.93
N ASP A 106 37.28 -6.58 21.66
CA ASP A 106 38.19 -5.53 21.22
C ASP A 106 37.87 -5.15 19.77
N GLN A 107 37.10 -4.07 19.63
CA GLN A 107 36.64 -3.56 18.34
C GLN A 107 37.76 -2.92 17.51
N GLU A 108 38.95 -2.70 18.09
CA GLU A 108 40.14 -2.21 17.38
C GLU A 108 41.00 -3.38 16.85
N ASN A 109 40.77 -4.61 17.34
CA ASN A 109 41.45 -5.81 16.89
C ASN A 109 40.59 -6.61 15.89
N GLU A 110 40.80 -6.40 14.59
CA GLU A 110 40.00 -7.05 13.53
C GLU A 110 40.06 -8.59 13.56
N ALA A 111 41.18 -9.18 14.00
CA ALA A 111 41.30 -10.64 14.12
C ALA A 111 40.42 -11.18 15.26
N GLU A 112 40.43 -10.53 16.43
CA GLU A 112 39.55 -10.87 17.54
C GLU A 112 38.09 -10.65 17.18
N LYS A 113 37.77 -9.48 16.63
CA LYS A 113 36.43 -9.10 16.21
C LYS A 113 35.84 -10.09 15.21
N SER A 114 36.59 -10.48 14.17
CA SER A 114 36.14 -11.48 13.20
C SER A 114 35.85 -12.84 13.86
N ALA A 115 36.76 -13.30 14.74
CA ALA A 115 36.62 -14.58 15.43
C ALA A 115 35.46 -14.60 16.46
N GLU A 116 35.22 -13.49 17.16
CA GLU A 116 34.15 -13.39 18.16
C GLU A 116 32.78 -13.14 17.51
N VAL A 117 32.73 -12.33 16.44
CA VAL A 117 31.50 -12.11 15.67
C VAL A 117 31.02 -13.43 15.05
N GLY A 118 31.95 -14.23 14.50
CA GLY A 118 31.63 -15.58 13.99
C GLY A 118 31.07 -16.54 15.04
N ARG A 119 31.30 -16.27 16.33
CA ARG A 119 30.82 -17.08 17.47
C ARG A 119 29.60 -16.50 18.18
N MET A 120 29.09 -15.34 17.77
CA MET A 120 27.96 -14.68 18.41
C MET A 120 26.74 -15.61 18.54
N TYR A 121 26.42 -16.38 17.51
CA TYR A 121 25.31 -17.34 17.57
C TYR A 121 25.41 -18.28 18.77
N GLU A 122 26.60 -18.83 19.04
CA GLU A 122 26.82 -19.74 20.16
C GLU A 122 26.77 -19.02 21.51
N TYR A 123 27.15 -17.73 21.57
CA TYR A 123 27.00 -16.91 22.78
C TYR A 123 25.54 -16.63 23.10
N TYR A 124 24.73 -16.22 22.11
CA TYR A 124 23.30 -16.00 22.30
C TYR A 124 22.57 -17.30 22.70
N LYS A 125 22.95 -18.42 22.08
CA LYS A 125 22.39 -19.74 22.40
C LYS A 125 22.78 -20.25 23.78
N SER A 126 23.98 -19.92 24.25
CA SER A 126 24.51 -20.34 25.56
C SER A 126 24.13 -19.38 26.70
N ALA A 127 23.66 -18.18 26.38
CA ALA A 127 23.22 -17.20 27.36
C ALA A 127 21.97 -17.70 28.11
N ASN A 128 21.94 -17.42 29.42
CA ASN A 128 20.82 -17.78 30.27
C ASN A 128 19.58 -16.93 29.96
N ARG A 129 19.77 -15.64 29.69
CA ARG A 129 18.73 -14.72 29.22
C ARG A 129 19.32 -13.71 28.24
N CYS A 130 18.51 -13.31 27.25
CA CYS A 130 18.80 -12.17 26.39
C CYS A 130 17.94 -10.98 26.81
N HIS A 131 18.58 -9.90 27.24
CA HIS A 131 17.95 -8.62 27.56
C HIS A 131 17.94 -7.74 26.33
N ILE A 132 16.84 -7.03 26.09
CA ILE A 132 16.74 -6.10 24.96
C ILE A 132 16.59 -4.69 25.52
N ILE A 133 17.55 -3.82 25.23
CA ILE A 133 17.48 -2.39 25.59
C ILE A 133 16.99 -1.62 24.37
N ILE A 134 15.81 -1.01 24.50
CA ILE A 134 15.17 -0.17 23.48
C ILE A 134 14.88 1.19 24.12
N ASN A 135 15.49 2.26 23.61
CA ASN A 135 15.09 3.61 23.97
C ASN A 135 14.05 4.13 22.96
N MET A 136 13.20 5.07 23.37
CA MET A 136 12.20 5.66 22.45
C MET A 136 12.87 6.36 21.26
N ASP A 137 14.03 6.98 21.49
CA ASP A 137 14.85 7.57 20.43
C ASP A 137 15.37 6.52 19.43
N ASP A 138 15.54 5.26 19.86
CA ASP A 138 15.95 4.17 18.98
C ASP A 138 14.82 3.72 18.03
N VAL A 139 13.56 4.04 18.35
CA VAL A 139 12.35 3.64 17.61
C VAL A 139 11.80 4.78 16.74
N MET A 140 12.02 6.04 17.13
CA MET A 140 11.36 7.21 16.53
C MET A 140 12.19 7.95 15.45
N ASP A 141 13.40 7.49 15.11
CA ASP A 141 14.28 8.20 14.17
C ASP A 141 14.64 7.40 12.89
N PRO A 142 13.81 7.49 11.83
CA PRO A 142 14.16 7.04 10.47
C PRO A 142 14.93 8.08 9.65
N LEU A 143 15.17 9.31 10.14
CA LEU A 143 15.59 10.45 9.31
C LEU A 143 17.08 10.85 9.41
N ASN A 144 17.86 10.28 10.33
CA ASN A 144 19.26 10.69 10.55
C ASN A 144 20.34 9.97 9.70
N ILE A 145 19.97 9.17 8.70
CA ILE A 145 20.96 8.48 7.84
C ILE A 145 21.70 9.44 6.89
N HIS A 146 21.15 10.62 6.58
CA HIS A 146 21.68 11.51 5.52
C HIS A 146 22.72 12.56 5.90
N LYS A 147 23.23 12.62 7.14
CA LYS A 147 24.24 13.63 7.52
C LYS A 147 25.70 13.18 7.42
N ASN A 148 25.99 11.90 7.30
CA ASN A 148 27.36 11.39 7.44
C ASN A 148 28.05 10.99 6.12
N GLU A 149 27.38 11.03 4.98
CA GLU A 149 27.96 10.56 3.69
C GLU A 149 28.43 11.68 2.75
N THR A 150 28.15 12.95 3.05
CA THR A 150 28.60 14.08 2.22
C THR A 150 29.97 14.66 2.63
N GLY A 151 30.69 14.02 3.56
CA GLY A 151 31.95 14.53 4.10
C GLY A 151 33.23 13.73 3.78
N ALA A 152 33.15 12.59 3.10
CA ALA A 152 34.30 11.66 3.01
C ALA A 152 34.52 11.06 1.60
N GLN A 153 34.46 11.88 0.56
CA GLN A 153 35.00 11.53 -0.75
C GLN A 153 35.90 12.66 -1.26
N ASN A 154 37.16 12.62 -0.85
CA ASN A 154 38.34 13.10 -1.58
C ASN A 154 39.56 12.46 -0.89
N GLU A 155 40.50 11.94 -1.69
CA GLU A 155 41.78 11.27 -1.32
C GLU A 155 41.61 9.77 -0.96
N GLU A 156 42.26 8.75 -1.54
CA GLU A 156 43.41 8.62 -2.47
C GLU A 156 43.41 7.21 -3.15
N GLN A 157 44.00 7.19 -4.36
CA GLN A 157 44.69 6.15 -5.16
C GLN A 157 45.10 4.80 -4.51
N GLU A 158 44.82 3.65 -5.17
CA GLU A 158 45.65 2.86 -6.14
C GLU A 158 46.75 1.96 -5.53
N GLU A 159 46.64 0.65 -5.81
CA GLU A 159 47.61 -0.49 -5.83
C GLU A 159 46.91 -1.73 -5.20
N GLY A 160 46.59 -2.84 -5.87
CA GLY A 160 47.36 -3.67 -6.80
C GLY A 160 47.68 -5.01 -6.11
N LEU A 161 47.01 -6.12 -6.47
CA LEU A 161 47.57 -7.49 -6.54
C LEU A 161 46.54 -8.58 -6.85
N GLU A 162 46.96 -9.49 -7.72
CA GLU A 162 46.25 -10.57 -8.38
C GLU A 162 46.15 -11.88 -7.54
N ASN A 163 45.29 -12.77 -8.02
CA ASN A 163 45.33 -14.25 -7.98
C ASN A 163 45.09 -15.00 -6.65
N ASN A 164 43.95 -15.70 -6.57
CA ASN A 164 43.90 -17.18 -6.68
C ASN A 164 42.48 -17.73 -6.44
N CYS A 165 41.89 -18.31 -7.49
CA CYS A 165 40.77 -19.25 -7.41
C CYS A 165 41.32 -20.64 -7.75
N GLU A 166 41.18 -21.61 -6.84
CA GLU A 166 40.82 -23.01 -7.10
C GLU A 166 41.08 -23.88 -5.85
N ASN A 167 40.01 -24.44 -5.27
CA ASN A 167 39.77 -25.89 -5.09
C ASN A 167 38.71 -26.17 -3.99
N SER A 168 37.68 -26.93 -4.38
CA SER A 168 36.55 -27.50 -3.61
C SER A 168 37.01 -28.58 -2.57
N PRO A 169 36.17 -29.38 -1.85
CA PRO A 169 34.70 -29.55 -1.87
C PRO A 169 33.99 -29.79 -0.50
N GLY A 170 32.65 -29.69 -0.51
CA GLY A 170 31.72 -30.60 0.19
C GLY A 170 31.66 -30.61 1.73
N SER A 171 30.58 -30.08 2.31
CA SER A 171 29.89 -30.74 3.42
C SER A 171 28.46 -30.20 3.58
N THR A 172 27.50 -30.98 3.10
CA THR A 172 26.10 -30.92 3.46
C THR A 172 25.89 -31.19 4.94
N THR A 173 25.49 -30.18 5.70
CA THR A 173 24.70 -30.36 6.92
C THR A 173 23.54 -29.38 6.91
N ARG A 174 22.37 -29.88 6.48
CA ARG A 174 21.08 -29.24 6.73
C ARG A 174 20.87 -29.15 8.25
N HIS A 175 21.18 -28.00 8.83
CA HIS A 175 20.67 -27.62 10.13
C HIS A 175 19.50 -26.66 9.94
N ASN A 176 18.32 -27.08 10.39
CA ASN A 176 17.09 -26.30 10.45
C ASN A 176 17.34 -24.94 11.13
N SER A 177 17.43 -23.88 10.33
CA SER A 177 17.55 -22.48 10.77
C SER A 177 16.19 -21.93 11.19
N VAL A 178 15.70 -22.36 12.34
CA VAL A 178 14.43 -21.86 12.89
C VAL A 178 14.76 -20.70 13.83
N TRP A 179 14.73 -19.49 13.25
CA TRP A 179 14.49 -18.17 13.88
C TRP A 179 15.66 -17.40 14.53
N ASN A 180 16.05 -16.29 13.89
CA ASN A 180 16.88 -15.23 14.45
C ASN A 180 16.16 -13.87 14.27
N PRO A 181 15.61 -13.25 15.34
CA PRO A 181 14.93 -11.96 15.26
C PRO A 181 15.79 -10.82 14.73
N GLN A 182 17.11 -10.85 14.98
CA GLN A 182 18.05 -9.87 14.45
C GLN A 182 18.28 -10.06 12.95
N ALA A 183 18.25 -11.30 12.46
CA ALA A 183 18.23 -11.56 11.01
C ALA A 183 16.95 -11.00 10.40
N ILE A 184 15.77 -11.21 11.01
CA ILE A 184 14.51 -10.63 10.54
C ILE A 184 14.55 -9.09 10.50
N VAL A 185 15.08 -8.44 11.54
CA VAL A 185 15.25 -6.98 11.56
C VAL A 185 16.27 -6.52 10.52
N ASN A 186 17.35 -7.28 10.30
CA ASN A 186 18.32 -6.98 9.26
C ASN A 186 17.77 -7.23 7.85
N ASP A 187 16.88 -8.20 7.67
CA ASP A 187 16.18 -8.49 6.42
C ASP A 187 15.13 -7.40 6.13
N LEU A 188 14.47 -6.87 7.16
CA LEU A 188 13.57 -5.71 7.04
C LEU A 188 14.34 -4.40 6.75
N LYS A 189 15.54 -4.23 7.33
CA LYS A 189 16.45 -3.12 6.97
C LYS A 189 17.08 -3.30 5.58
N LEU A 190 17.35 -4.53 5.19
CA LEU A 190 17.74 -4.89 3.83
C LEU A 190 16.60 -4.60 2.88
N LEU A 191 15.33 -4.79 3.29
CA LEU A 191 14.18 -4.35 2.52
C LEU A 191 14.12 -2.83 2.39
N ASP A 192 14.35 -2.04 3.44
CA ASP A 192 14.49 -0.57 3.32
C ASP A 192 15.64 -0.16 2.39
N HIS A 193 16.78 -0.85 2.48
CA HIS A 193 17.94 -0.64 1.61
C HIS A 193 17.67 -1.08 0.16
N ILE A 194 16.97 -2.20 -0.03
CA ILE A 194 16.46 -2.67 -1.31
C ILE A 194 15.49 -1.62 -1.83
N PHE A 195 14.48 -1.16 -1.08
CA PHE A 195 13.52 -0.14 -1.52
C PHE A 195 14.21 1.14 -1.99
N TYR A 196 15.22 1.60 -1.25
CA TYR A 196 16.05 2.75 -1.63
C TYR A 196 16.88 2.48 -2.90
N HIS A 197 17.53 1.32 -3.00
CA HIS A 197 18.32 0.94 -4.17
C HIS A 197 17.51 0.32 -5.30
N THR A 198 16.22 0.01 -5.18
CA THR A 198 15.37 -0.44 -6.30
C THR A 198 14.96 0.76 -7.13
N ALA A 199 14.79 1.91 -6.47
CA ALA A 199 14.66 3.21 -7.13
C ALA A 199 15.96 3.60 -7.86
N ALA A 200 17.14 3.24 -7.30
CA ALA A 200 18.45 3.58 -7.87
C ALA A 200 19.12 2.48 -8.74
N ALA A 201 18.74 1.20 -8.64
CA ALA A 201 19.35 0.09 -9.37
C ALA A 201 18.92 0.02 -10.83
N ALA A 202 17.88 0.77 -11.19
CA ALA A 202 17.61 1.10 -12.59
C ALA A 202 18.77 1.86 -13.25
N VAL A 203 19.67 2.49 -12.47
CA VAL A 203 20.78 3.32 -12.96
C VAL A 203 22.12 2.57 -13.07
N ALA A 204 22.27 1.38 -12.47
CA ALA A 204 23.57 0.70 -12.44
C ALA A 204 23.47 -0.79 -12.76
N THR A 205 23.56 -1.18 -14.04
CA THR A 205 24.10 -2.48 -14.48
C THR A 205 24.32 -2.52 -15.99
N ASP A 206 25.40 -1.89 -16.44
CA ASP A 206 25.91 -2.00 -17.82
C ASP A 206 26.88 -3.20 -17.99
N THR A 207 26.86 -4.16 -17.07
CA THR A 207 27.81 -5.29 -17.09
C THR A 207 27.08 -6.62 -16.86
N PHE A 208 27.34 -7.57 -17.77
CA PHE A 208 27.01 -9.02 -17.71
C PHE A 208 25.71 -9.52 -18.38
N LEU A 209 25.51 -9.23 -19.67
CA LEU A 209 24.74 -10.15 -20.53
C LEU A 209 25.61 -11.34 -20.97
N SER A 210 25.05 -12.54 -21.00
CA SER A 210 25.74 -13.72 -21.57
C SER A 210 25.79 -13.65 -23.10
N GLU A 211 26.86 -14.16 -23.71
CA GLU A 211 27.05 -14.16 -25.17
C GLU A 211 25.85 -14.76 -25.94
N ASN A 212 25.21 -15.78 -25.38
CA ASN A 212 24.05 -16.43 -26.01
C ASN A 212 22.82 -15.50 -26.08
N VAL A 213 22.62 -14.65 -25.08
CA VAL A 213 21.55 -13.63 -25.08
C VAL A 213 21.91 -12.51 -26.05
N ILE A 214 23.18 -12.10 -26.10
CA ILE A 214 23.68 -11.12 -27.07
C ILE A 214 23.47 -11.63 -28.50
N GLU A 215 23.74 -12.90 -28.79
CA GLU A 215 23.53 -13.50 -30.10
C GLU A 215 22.05 -13.60 -30.49
N GLN A 216 21.16 -13.99 -29.57
CA GLN A 216 19.72 -14.03 -29.84
C GLN A 216 19.13 -12.64 -30.12
N LEU A 217 19.53 -11.64 -29.35
CA LEU A 217 19.13 -10.24 -29.56
C LEU A 217 19.70 -9.68 -30.88
N SER A 218 20.94 -10.06 -31.22
CA SER A 218 21.58 -9.70 -32.49
C SER A 218 20.93 -10.39 -33.70
N ALA A 219 20.40 -11.61 -33.51
CA ALA A 219 19.63 -12.31 -34.54
C ALA A 219 18.26 -11.66 -34.76
N TRP A 220 17.61 -11.19 -33.68
CA TRP A 220 16.37 -10.41 -33.75
C TRP A 220 16.58 -9.05 -34.42
N GLU A 221 17.73 -8.40 -34.18
CA GLU A 221 18.12 -7.15 -34.84
C GLU A 221 18.30 -7.29 -36.37
N ARG A 222 18.76 -8.48 -36.82
CA ARG A 222 19.06 -8.76 -38.24
C ARG A 222 17.89 -9.34 -39.03
N ALA A 223 16.80 -9.74 -38.37
CA ALA A 223 15.62 -10.27 -39.04
C ALA A 223 14.88 -9.17 -39.83
N PRO A 224 14.33 -9.46 -41.04
CA PRO A 224 13.55 -8.49 -41.80
C PRO A 224 12.29 -8.11 -41.00
N TRP A 225 12.22 -6.84 -40.61
CA TRP A 225 11.36 -6.41 -39.52
C TRP A 225 10.01 -5.89 -40.01
N LEU A 226 8.92 -6.40 -39.44
CA LEU A 226 7.53 -6.22 -39.90
C LEU A 226 6.71 -5.16 -39.11
N PHE A 227 7.37 -4.36 -38.26
CA PHE A 227 6.72 -3.34 -37.42
C PHE A 227 7.40 -1.98 -37.58
N GLN A 228 6.62 -0.91 -37.76
CA GLN A 228 7.09 0.48 -37.75
C GLN A 228 7.22 1.02 -36.31
N ILE A 229 7.96 0.31 -35.46
CA ILE A 229 8.35 0.77 -34.12
C ILE A 229 9.83 1.10 -34.18
N SER A 230 10.29 2.16 -33.49
CA SER A 230 11.70 2.56 -33.56
C SER A 230 12.60 1.46 -33.00
N LYS A 231 13.78 1.26 -33.62
CA LYS A 231 14.81 0.30 -33.15
C LYS A 231 15.16 0.48 -31.66
N VAL A 232 15.07 1.71 -31.16
CA VAL A 232 15.30 2.06 -29.74
C VAL A 232 14.22 1.46 -28.84
N ALA A 233 12.95 1.52 -29.24
CA ALA A 233 11.80 1.01 -28.47
C ALA A 233 11.72 -0.53 -28.41
N VAL A 234 12.40 -1.24 -29.32
CA VAL A 234 12.49 -2.71 -29.24
C VAL A 234 13.76 -3.19 -28.54
N ARG A 235 14.90 -2.48 -28.65
CA ARG A 235 16.04 -2.74 -27.75
C ARG A 235 15.61 -2.58 -26.29
N ALA A 236 14.85 -1.53 -26.03
CA ALA A 236 14.12 -1.27 -24.80
C ALA A 236 13.24 -2.46 -24.32
N ALA A 237 12.32 -2.97 -25.16
CA ALA A 237 11.47 -4.11 -24.79
C ALA A 237 12.18 -5.48 -24.73
N ALA A 238 13.35 -5.61 -25.35
CA ALA A 238 14.15 -6.83 -25.38
C ALA A 238 15.29 -6.83 -24.35
N VAL A 239 15.67 -5.67 -23.82
CA VAL A 239 16.59 -5.48 -22.69
C VAL A 239 15.78 -5.43 -21.42
N GLU A 240 15.36 -6.60 -20.95
CA GLU A 240 15.18 -6.90 -19.51
C GLU A 240 14.88 -8.37 -19.14
N PRO A 241 14.85 -9.40 -20.02
CA PRO A 241 14.79 -10.79 -19.53
C PRO A 241 16.07 -11.22 -18.80
N GLY A 242 17.22 -10.62 -19.13
CA GLY A 242 18.53 -10.96 -18.55
C GLY A 242 18.80 -10.35 -17.17
N ILE A 243 18.38 -9.10 -16.96
CA ILE A 243 18.51 -8.37 -15.67
C ILE A 243 17.55 -8.95 -14.62
N VAL A 244 16.38 -9.43 -15.07
CA VAL A 244 15.42 -10.16 -14.23
C VAL A 244 15.93 -11.55 -13.82
N ASN A 245 17.00 -12.10 -14.43
CA ASN A 245 17.34 -13.51 -14.26
C ASN A 245 18.28 -13.82 -13.08
N CYS A 246 19.04 -12.85 -12.57
CA CYS A 246 20.08 -13.10 -11.56
C CYS A 246 19.74 -12.58 -10.15
N GLN A 247 18.71 -11.73 -10.01
CA GLN A 247 18.29 -11.22 -8.71
C GLN A 247 16.78 -11.31 -8.45
N PHE A 248 15.93 -11.39 -9.48
CA PHE A 248 14.47 -11.41 -9.25
C PHE A 248 14.03 -12.58 -8.37
N ASP A 249 14.53 -13.79 -8.62
CA ASP A 249 14.20 -14.96 -7.78
C ASP A 249 14.66 -14.76 -6.33
N THR A 250 15.82 -14.13 -6.10
CA THR A 250 16.29 -13.74 -4.76
C THR A 250 15.38 -12.71 -4.11
N TRP A 251 14.88 -11.74 -4.86
CA TRP A 251 13.98 -10.71 -4.35
C TRP A 251 12.58 -11.27 -4.07
N MET A 252 12.13 -12.23 -4.88
CA MET A 252 10.90 -12.99 -4.67
C MET A 252 11.01 -13.80 -3.38
N ASP A 253 12.11 -14.53 -3.20
CA ASP A 253 12.39 -15.29 -1.99
C ASP A 253 12.48 -14.37 -0.77
N LEU A 254 13.12 -13.21 -0.88
CA LEU A 254 13.21 -12.21 0.21
C LEU A 254 11.84 -11.62 0.56
N ALA A 255 11.00 -11.27 -0.43
CA ALA A 255 9.67 -10.73 -0.17
C ALA A 255 8.74 -11.78 0.48
N ILE A 256 8.79 -13.02 0.00
CA ILE A 256 8.05 -14.16 0.57
C ILE A 256 8.55 -14.45 1.98
N ASP A 257 9.86 -14.57 2.17
CA ASP A 257 10.48 -14.87 3.45
C ASP A 257 10.24 -13.75 4.47
N ALA A 258 10.32 -12.49 4.07
CA ALA A 258 9.96 -11.35 4.92
C ALA A 258 8.47 -11.36 5.29
N SER A 259 7.57 -11.64 4.33
CA SER A 259 6.13 -11.79 4.60
C SER A 259 5.87 -12.92 5.61
N ASP A 260 6.47 -14.08 5.38
CA ASP A 260 6.42 -15.24 6.27
C ASP A 260 6.94 -14.90 7.67
N LYS A 261 8.09 -14.23 7.75
CA LYS A 261 8.73 -13.80 9.00
C LYS A 261 7.87 -12.78 9.75
N ALA A 262 7.24 -11.83 9.05
CA ALA A 262 6.33 -10.85 9.65
C ALA A 262 5.06 -11.52 10.21
N VAL A 263 4.44 -12.42 9.45
CA VAL A 263 3.28 -13.22 9.88
C VAL A 263 3.64 -14.05 11.12
N LYS A 264 4.77 -14.75 11.05
CA LYS A 264 5.30 -15.58 12.12
C LYS A 264 5.60 -14.74 13.37
N LEU A 265 6.29 -13.60 13.23
CA LEU A 265 6.61 -12.69 14.32
C LEU A 265 5.35 -12.14 14.99
N SER A 266 4.36 -11.69 14.20
CA SER A 266 3.05 -11.27 14.70
C SER A 266 2.42 -12.42 15.53
N GLY A 267 2.30 -13.61 14.95
CA GLY A 267 1.75 -14.78 15.64
C GLY A 267 2.50 -15.17 16.92
N TRP A 268 3.83 -15.07 16.92
CA TRP A 268 4.66 -15.34 18.11
C TRP A 268 4.43 -14.29 19.22
N ILE A 269 4.38 -13.00 18.89
CA ILE A 269 4.08 -11.94 19.86
C ILE A 269 2.67 -12.12 20.42
N GLU A 270 1.70 -12.46 19.56
CA GLU A 270 0.31 -12.64 19.96
C GLU A 270 0.08 -13.87 20.83
N ALA A 271 0.69 -15.01 20.50
CA ALA A 271 0.53 -16.25 21.25
C ALA A 271 1.41 -16.32 22.50
N GLY A 272 2.59 -15.68 22.47
CA GLY A 272 3.59 -15.75 23.53
C GLY A 272 3.32 -14.84 24.73
N ARG A 273 2.31 -13.97 24.69
CA ARG A 273 2.02 -12.98 25.73
C ARG A 273 0.59 -13.04 26.22
N VAL A 274 0.41 -13.24 27.53
CA VAL A 274 -0.90 -13.16 28.19
C VAL A 274 -1.40 -11.71 28.27
N PHE A 275 -0.48 -10.74 28.46
CA PHE A 275 -0.80 -9.32 28.53
C PHE A 275 -0.18 -8.56 27.35
N LYS A 276 -1.02 -7.95 26.53
CA LYS A 276 -0.61 -7.05 25.45
C LYS A 276 -0.55 -5.61 26.00
N THR A 277 0.65 -5.10 26.27
CA THR A 277 0.83 -3.70 26.70
C THR A 277 0.62 -2.74 25.51
N SER A 278 0.56 -1.43 25.78
CA SER A 278 0.47 -0.40 24.75
C SER A 278 1.63 -0.46 23.74
N GLY A 279 2.86 -0.60 24.25
CA GLY A 279 4.05 -0.75 23.39
C GLY A 279 3.97 -1.98 22.49
N ILE A 280 3.48 -3.11 23.00
CA ILE A 280 3.27 -4.32 22.18
C ILE A 280 2.18 -4.10 21.13
N SER A 281 1.12 -3.38 21.46
CA SER A 281 0.05 -3.05 20.51
C SER A 281 0.54 -2.13 19.38
N GLY A 282 1.42 -1.17 19.70
CA GLY A 282 2.08 -0.33 18.69
C GLY A 282 3.00 -1.13 17.76
N ILE A 283 3.81 -2.04 18.31
CA ILE A 283 4.67 -2.93 17.50
C ILE A 283 3.82 -3.82 16.59
N LEU A 284 2.78 -4.44 17.13
CA LEU A 284 1.88 -5.27 16.34
C LEU A 284 1.19 -4.46 15.23
N GLN A 285 0.85 -3.18 15.47
CA GLN A 285 0.29 -2.34 14.41
C GLN A 285 1.27 -2.17 13.25
N VAL A 286 2.54 -1.84 13.53
CA VAL A 286 3.55 -1.67 12.49
C VAL A 286 3.71 -2.97 11.69
N ILE A 287 3.78 -4.12 12.39
CA ILE A 287 3.86 -5.43 11.73
C ILE A 287 2.63 -5.72 10.87
N GLU A 288 1.41 -5.36 11.30
CA GLU A 288 0.21 -5.55 10.49
C GLU A 288 0.18 -4.64 9.26
N GLU A 289 0.67 -3.39 9.35
CA GLU A 289 0.85 -2.51 8.19
C GLU A 289 1.87 -3.09 7.20
N ASP A 290 3.01 -3.58 7.71
CA ASP A 290 4.05 -4.22 6.89
C ASP A 290 3.52 -5.50 6.23
N LYS A 291 2.76 -6.34 6.96
CA LYS A 291 2.14 -7.55 6.42
C LYS A 291 1.22 -7.23 5.24
N TYR A 292 0.43 -6.17 5.34
CA TYR A 292 -0.45 -5.76 4.24
C TYR A 292 0.37 -5.36 3.01
N TRP A 293 1.38 -4.52 3.20
CA TRP A 293 2.26 -4.07 2.11
C TRP A 293 3.03 -5.24 1.48
N LEU A 294 3.60 -6.12 2.29
CA LEU A 294 4.31 -7.33 1.84
C LEU A 294 3.38 -8.29 1.11
N SER A 295 2.11 -8.40 1.51
CA SER A 295 1.12 -9.18 0.76
C SER A 295 0.88 -8.61 -0.63
N PHE A 296 0.83 -7.28 -0.75
CA PHE A 296 0.63 -6.62 -2.03
C PHE A 296 1.84 -6.76 -2.95
N LEU A 297 3.05 -6.57 -2.41
CA LEU A 297 4.30 -6.85 -3.12
C LEU A 297 4.37 -8.29 -3.57
N ARG A 298 4.05 -9.25 -2.70
CA ARG A 298 3.99 -10.67 -3.03
C ARG A 298 3.04 -10.94 -4.20
N THR A 299 1.85 -10.35 -4.20
CA THR A 299 0.90 -10.46 -5.32
C THR A 299 1.49 -9.92 -6.62
N GLN A 300 2.17 -8.78 -6.57
CA GLN A 300 2.86 -8.20 -7.73
C GLN A 300 3.92 -9.14 -8.31
N VAL A 301 4.78 -9.60 -7.42
CA VAL A 301 5.92 -10.51 -7.60
C VAL A 301 5.46 -11.82 -8.23
N GLN A 302 4.40 -12.43 -7.68
CA GLN A 302 3.75 -13.61 -8.24
C GLN A 302 3.17 -13.36 -9.65
N GLY A 303 2.53 -12.21 -9.86
CA GLY A 303 2.02 -11.82 -11.16
C GLY A 303 3.10 -11.63 -12.22
N ILE A 304 4.20 -10.93 -11.89
CA ILE A 304 5.35 -10.76 -12.79
C ILE A 304 5.98 -12.12 -13.12
N SER A 305 6.15 -13.00 -12.13
CA SER A 305 6.68 -14.35 -12.34
C SER A 305 5.77 -15.19 -13.26
N SER A 306 4.45 -15.09 -13.07
CA SER A 306 3.47 -15.74 -13.94
C SER A 306 3.53 -15.18 -15.37
N ALA A 307 3.64 -13.86 -15.52
CA ALA A 307 3.82 -13.20 -16.82
C ALA A 307 5.10 -13.66 -17.53
N ARG A 308 6.22 -13.71 -16.79
CA ARG A 308 7.50 -14.22 -17.30
C ARG A 308 7.36 -15.67 -17.77
N THR A 309 6.72 -16.52 -16.97
CA THR A 309 6.47 -17.93 -17.31
C THR A 309 5.65 -18.04 -18.59
N ASP A 310 4.57 -17.26 -18.70
CA ASP A 310 3.72 -17.19 -19.88
C ASP A 310 4.50 -16.78 -21.15
N ILE A 311 5.39 -15.79 -21.04
CA ILE A 311 6.24 -15.32 -22.15
C ILE A 311 7.24 -16.41 -22.56
N ILE A 312 7.95 -16.99 -21.60
CA ILE A 312 9.01 -17.99 -21.87
C ILE A 312 8.40 -19.27 -22.43
N ALA A 313 7.34 -19.79 -21.80
CA ALA A 313 6.71 -21.04 -22.20
C ALA A 313 5.94 -20.90 -23.52
N GLY A 314 5.37 -19.72 -23.80
CA GLY A 314 4.62 -19.46 -25.03
C GLY A 314 5.51 -19.10 -26.25
N GLY A 315 6.79 -18.78 -26.04
CA GLY A 315 7.71 -18.42 -27.12
C GLY A 315 7.33 -17.11 -27.84
N PRO A 316 7.86 -16.81 -29.04
CA PRO A 316 7.70 -15.51 -29.71
C PRO A 316 6.25 -15.13 -30.07
N HIS A 317 5.33 -16.09 -30.03
CA HIS A 317 3.91 -15.92 -30.33
C HIS A 317 3.01 -16.03 -29.09
N TRP A 318 3.58 -16.04 -27.88
CA TRP A 318 2.84 -16.24 -26.62
C TRP A 318 1.58 -15.35 -26.52
N TRP A 319 1.66 -14.11 -26.99
CA TRP A 319 0.60 -13.10 -26.92
C TRP A 319 -0.56 -13.35 -27.90
N GLN A 320 -0.39 -14.15 -28.96
CA GLN A 320 -1.45 -14.37 -29.95
C GLN A 320 -2.65 -15.12 -29.37
N GLU A 321 -2.39 -16.09 -28.49
CA GLU A 321 -3.42 -16.96 -27.89
C GLU A 321 -3.52 -16.79 -26.37
N ASN A 322 -2.55 -16.14 -25.71
CA ASN A 322 -2.55 -15.95 -24.25
C ASN A 322 -3.07 -14.57 -23.82
N HIS A 323 -4.36 -14.33 -24.03
CA HIS A 323 -5.01 -13.10 -23.59
C HIS A 323 -4.92 -12.90 -22.06
N LYS A 324 -4.98 -13.99 -21.27
CA LYS A 324 -4.83 -13.91 -19.81
C LYS A 324 -3.44 -13.41 -19.39
N GLY A 325 -2.38 -13.86 -20.07
CA GLY A 325 -1.01 -13.39 -19.85
C GLY A 325 -0.82 -11.92 -20.22
N ILE A 326 -1.48 -11.47 -21.29
CA ILE A 326 -1.49 -10.04 -21.67
C ILE A 326 -2.11 -9.20 -20.54
N CYS A 327 -3.31 -9.55 -20.07
CA CYS A 327 -3.94 -8.87 -18.93
C CYS A 327 -3.01 -8.86 -17.70
N ASN A 328 -2.40 -10.01 -17.39
CA ASN A 328 -1.53 -10.15 -16.23
C ASN A 328 -0.32 -9.21 -16.28
N ILE A 329 0.36 -9.07 -17.43
CA ILE A 329 1.49 -8.15 -17.58
C ILE A 329 1.07 -6.72 -17.24
N PHE A 330 -0.04 -6.27 -17.81
CA PHE A 330 -0.55 -4.93 -17.55
C PHE A 330 -0.95 -4.76 -16.09
N SER A 331 -1.64 -5.75 -15.52
CA SER A 331 -2.03 -5.74 -14.12
C SER A 331 -0.83 -5.72 -13.16
N ALA A 332 0.21 -6.50 -13.43
CA ALA A 332 1.45 -6.55 -12.65
C ALA A 332 2.17 -5.21 -12.60
N ILE A 333 2.18 -4.48 -13.72
CA ILE A 333 2.76 -3.14 -13.81
C ILE A 333 1.84 -2.11 -13.14
N SER A 334 0.52 -2.38 -13.07
CA SER A 334 -0.51 -1.43 -12.62
C SER A 334 -0.70 -1.36 -11.09
N ILE A 335 -0.05 -2.25 -10.35
CA ILE A 335 -0.30 -2.47 -8.91
C ILE A 335 0.32 -1.36 -8.02
N LEU A 336 1.48 -0.79 -8.36
CA LEU A 336 2.09 0.32 -7.59
C LEU A 336 2.66 1.41 -8.50
N PRO A 337 2.43 2.70 -8.21
CA PRO A 337 3.15 3.78 -8.87
C PRO A 337 4.64 3.74 -8.55
N ARG A 338 5.48 3.61 -9.57
CA ARG A 338 6.92 3.82 -9.45
C ARG A 338 7.19 5.33 -9.47
N THR A 339 7.94 5.83 -8.49
CA THR A 339 8.60 7.14 -8.58
C THR A 339 9.83 6.98 -9.47
N CYS A 340 9.86 7.67 -10.61
CA CYS A 340 11.03 7.67 -11.50
C CYS A 340 11.68 9.06 -11.43
N GLU A 341 12.95 9.12 -11.05
CA GLU A 341 13.70 10.38 -10.92
C GLU A 341 14.13 10.95 -12.29
N GLU A 342 14.43 10.08 -13.27
CA GLU A 342 14.79 10.51 -14.62
C GLU A 342 13.69 10.28 -15.66
N ARG A 343 13.42 11.32 -16.47
CA ARG A 343 12.43 11.31 -17.56
C ARG A 343 12.75 10.26 -18.65
N ALA A 344 14.01 9.82 -18.74
CA ALA A 344 14.48 8.82 -19.68
C ALA A 344 14.15 7.38 -19.24
N ASP A 345 14.06 7.13 -17.94
CA ASP A 345 13.77 5.80 -17.37
C ASP A 345 12.29 5.44 -17.45
N ILE A 346 11.45 6.45 -17.63
CA ILE A 346 10.01 6.26 -17.67
C ILE A 346 9.62 5.46 -18.94
N TYR A 347 10.39 5.53 -20.05
CA TYR A 347 10.07 4.79 -21.31
C TYR A 347 11.23 4.07 -21.98
N ARG A 348 11.40 2.79 -21.61
CA ARG A 348 11.93 1.77 -22.53
C ARG A 348 11.08 0.49 -22.57
N GLY A 349 9.78 0.68 -22.77
CA GLY A 349 9.04 -0.16 -23.72
C GLY A 349 8.04 -1.14 -23.13
N LEU A 350 6.86 -0.63 -22.76
CA LEU A 350 5.60 -1.24 -23.23
C LEU A 350 4.35 -0.33 -23.11
N LEU A 351 4.33 0.78 -22.33
CA LEU A 351 3.03 1.31 -21.81
C LEU A 351 2.67 2.82 -21.72
N GLY A 352 3.39 3.76 -22.35
CA GLY A 352 3.22 5.23 -22.21
C GLY A 352 3.01 5.85 -20.80
N ALA A 353 4.04 6.42 -20.17
CA ALA A 353 4.12 7.20 -18.93
C ALA A 353 5.17 8.32 -19.13
N GLY A 354 4.73 9.56 -19.25
CA GLY A 354 5.62 10.69 -19.51
C GLY A 354 4.80 11.83 -20.08
N GLY A 355 4.66 12.93 -19.34
CA GLY A 355 3.74 14.03 -19.66
C GLY A 355 4.11 14.80 -20.93
N SER A 356 3.74 14.27 -22.10
CA SER A 356 3.73 14.97 -23.39
C SER A 356 2.55 14.49 -24.24
N GLU A 357 2.06 15.35 -25.14
CA GLU A 357 0.98 15.03 -26.08
C GLU A 357 1.28 13.82 -26.98
N GLU A 358 2.56 13.48 -27.19
CA GLU A 358 2.98 12.30 -27.95
C GLU A 358 2.61 10.98 -27.25
N LEU A 359 2.56 10.99 -25.92
CA LEU A 359 2.41 9.78 -25.11
C LEU A 359 1.02 9.15 -25.23
N GLU A 360 -0.02 9.98 -25.27
CA GLU A 360 -1.40 9.52 -25.43
C GLU A 360 -1.62 8.94 -26.83
N ALA A 361 -1.02 9.58 -27.85
CA ALA A 361 -1.01 9.07 -29.22
C ALA A 361 -0.29 7.72 -29.30
N ILE A 362 0.81 7.54 -28.56
CA ILE A 362 1.54 6.27 -28.44
C ILE A 362 0.67 5.21 -27.76
N ALA A 363 0.02 5.51 -26.63
CA ALA A 363 -0.84 4.56 -25.93
C ALA A 363 -2.02 4.10 -26.80
N PHE A 364 -2.68 5.03 -27.50
CA PHE A 364 -3.72 4.71 -28.48
C PHE A 364 -3.20 3.83 -29.61
N ALA A 365 -2.07 4.20 -30.21
CA ALA A 365 -1.46 3.43 -31.29
C ALA A 365 -1.09 2.02 -30.83
N PHE A 366 -0.58 1.89 -29.60
CA PHE A 366 -0.28 0.61 -28.97
C PHE A 366 -1.52 -0.28 -28.84
N PHE A 367 -2.59 0.18 -28.16
CA PHE A 367 -3.81 -0.63 -27.99
C PHE A 367 -4.47 -0.97 -29.32
N ARG A 368 -4.46 -0.03 -30.28
CA ARG A 368 -4.94 -0.28 -31.63
C ARG A 368 -4.14 -1.38 -32.32
N GLN A 369 -2.81 -1.33 -32.27
CA GLN A 369 -1.95 -2.34 -32.89
C GLN A 369 -2.07 -3.69 -32.18
N LEU A 370 -2.07 -3.72 -30.85
CA LEU A 370 -2.29 -4.93 -30.07
C LEU A 370 -3.62 -5.58 -30.49
N SER A 371 -4.68 -4.78 -30.62
CA SER A 371 -6.00 -5.25 -31.03
C SER A 371 -6.05 -5.82 -32.44
N LEU A 372 -5.43 -5.13 -33.40
CA LEU A 372 -5.34 -5.60 -34.79
C LEU A 372 -4.51 -6.88 -34.93
N ARG A 373 -3.54 -7.11 -34.03
CA ARG A 373 -2.63 -8.25 -34.11
C ARG A 373 -3.17 -9.49 -33.41
N THR A 374 -4.03 -9.32 -32.41
CA THR A 374 -4.65 -10.43 -31.68
C THR A 374 -6.08 -10.73 -32.13
N ASP A 375 -6.67 -9.92 -33.02
CA ASP A 375 -8.11 -9.94 -33.35
C ASP A 375 -9.02 -9.80 -32.11
N ARG A 376 -8.53 -9.10 -31.08
CA ARG A 376 -9.22 -8.85 -29.80
C ARG A 376 -9.27 -7.37 -29.52
N ALA A 377 -10.28 -6.90 -28.80
CA ALA A 377 -10.45 -5.49 -28.51
C ALA A 377 -9.85 -5.13 -27.14
N TRP A 378 -8.59 -4.70 -27.13
CA TRP A 378 -7.85 -4.36 -25.91
C TRP A 378 -8.02 -2.90 -25.51
N THR A 379 -8.54 -2.66 -24.31
CA THR A 379 -8.77 -1.30 -23.81
C THR A 379 -8.36 -1.15 -22.35
N ARG A 380 -8.40 0.09 -21.84
CA ARG A 380 -8.28 0.41 -20.41
C ARG A 380 -9.67 0.64 -19.82
N LEU A 381 -9.85 0.36 -18.53
CA LEU A 381 -11.05 0.75 -17.79
C LEU A 381 -11.05 2.25 -17.46
N ALA A 382 -11.30 3.07 -18.48
CA ALA A 382 -11.47 4.51 -18.32
C ALA A 382 -12.66 5.00 -19.16
N ILE A 383 -13.28 6.10 -18.73
CA ILE A 383 -14.36 6.73 -19.50
C ILE A 383 -13.72 7.59 -20.59
N SER A 384 -13.93 7.30 -21.88
CA SER A 384 -13.38 8.11 -22.97
C SER A 384 -13.90 9.56 -22.93
N SER A 385 -13.04 10.52 -23.28
CA SER A 385 -13.39 11.95 -23.36
C SER A 385 -13.48 12.51 -24.78
N GLY A 386 -13.21 11.69 -25.81
CA GLY A 386 -13.24 12.12 -27.21
C GLY A 386 -14.06 11.18 -28.11
N ARG A 387 -14.62 11.73 -29.19
CA ARG A 387 -15.28 10.95 -30.26
C ARG A 387 -14.35 10.84 -31.47
N ARG A 388 -14.04 9.63 -31.91
CA ARG A 388 -13.12 9.28 -33.02
C ARG A 388 -13.71 8.25 -34.00
N GLY A 389 -14.96 7.83 -33.81
CA GLY A 389 -15.60 6.89 -34.71
C GLY A 389 -15.28 5.44 -34.32
N LYS A 390 -14.57 4.71 -35.18
CA LYS A 390 -14.42 3.24 -35.12
C LYS A 390 -13.59 2.68 -33.95
N TRP A 391 -13.02 3.53 -33.11
CA TRP A 391 -12.13 3.15 -32.00
C TRP A 391 -12.53 3.86 -30.69
N ASP A 392 -13.80 4.26 -30.56
CA ASP A 392 -14.30 5.06 -29.43
C ASP A 392 -14.23 4.31 -28.10
N TRP A 393 -14.12 2.98 -28.17
CA TRP A 393 -13.92 2.09 -27.04
C TRP A 393 -12.49 2.07 -26.48
N ILE A 394 -11.50 2.66 -27.15
CA ILE A 394 -10.15 2.93 -26.58
C ILE A 394 -10.17 4.33 -25.94
N PRO A 395 -10.08 4.46 -24.61
CA PRO A 395 -10.21 5.74 -23.92
C PRO A 395 -9.02 6.65 -24.22
N MET A 396 -9.33 7.93 -24.35
CA MET A 396 -8.37 9.02 -24.59
C MET A 396 -8.77 10.24 -23.75
N VAL A 397 -7.78 11.00 -23.30
CA VAL A 397 -7.90 12.28 -22.59
C VAL A 397 -8.04 13.41 -23.62
N SER A 398 -8.95 14.33 -23.38
CA SER A 398 -9.26 15.40 -24.33
C SER A 398 -8.26 16.57 -24.26
N ASN A 399 -7.31 16.52 -23.33
CA ASN A 399 -6.32 17.58 -23.09
C ASN A 399 -5.03 17.00 -22.47
N PRO A 400 -4.03 16.61 -23.28
CA PRO A 400 -2.86 15.85 -22.81
C PRO A 400 -1.80 16.69 -22.09
N SER A 401 -1.95 18.02 -22.06
CA SER A 401 -0.89 18.95 -21.65
C SER A 401 -0.43 18.81 -20.19
N HIS A 402 -1.18 18.07 -19.36
CA HIS A 402 -0.89 17.85 -17.94
C HIS A 402 -1.20 16.42 -17.48
N ILE A 403 -0.80 15.40 -18.25
CA ILE A 403 -0.90 14.00 -17.79
C ILE A 403 0.00 13.82 -16.57
N THR A 404 -0.62 13.80 -15.39
CA THR A 404 -0.02 13.41 -14.13
C THR A 404 -0.39 11.94 -13.89
N THR A 405 0.64 11.13 -13.69
CA THR A 405 0.83 9.67 -13.72
C THR A 405 -0.21 8.70 -13.14
N THR A 406 -1.46 9.02 -12.81
CA THR A 406 -2.40 7.94 -12.38
C THR A 406 -3.07 7.18 -13.53
N ASP A 407 -2.90 7.68 -14.76
CA ASP A 407 -3.53 7.17 -15.99
C ASP A 407 -3.02 5.82 -16.51
N ILE A 408 -1.92 5.31 -15.94
CA ILE A 408 -1.27 4.06 -16.39
C ILE A 408 -1.67 2.83 -15.56
N PHE A 409 -2.44 3.03 -14.49
CA PHE A 409 -2.78 2.00 -13.49
C PHE A 409 -4.25 1.54 -13.56
N ALA A 410 -4.93 1.82 -14.68
CA ALA A 410 -6.25 1.26 -14.97
C ALA A 410 -6.08 -0.15 -15.54
N GLY A 411 -6.78 -1.14 -14.98
CA GLY A 411 -6.76 -2.50 -15.52
C GLY A 411 -6.98 -2.53 -17.02
N VAL A 412 -6.07 -3.19 -17.75
CA VAL A 412 -6.23 -3.46 -19.18
C VAL A 412 -7.18 -4.64 -19.32
N VAL A 413 -8.22 -4.44 -20.11
CA VAL A 413 -9.29 -5.42 -20.31
C VAL A 413 -9.45 -5.76 -21.77
N ASP A 414 -9.70 -7.04 -22.00
CA ASP A 414 -10.12 -7.56 -23.28
C ASP A 414 -11.65 -7.50 -23.36
N LEU A 415 -12.15 -6.65 -24.26
CA LEU A 415 -13.58 -6.48 -24.45
C LEU A 415 -14.20 -7.60 -25.28
N GLY A 416 -13.44 -8.40 -26.04
CA GLY A 416 -13.99 -9.40 -26.96
C GLY A 416 -13.30 -9.41 -28.32
N SER A 417 -14.01 -9.91 -29.35
CA SER A 417 -13.43 -10.06 -30.69
C SER A 417 -13.46 -8.75 -31.46
N LEU A 418 -12.36 -8.42 -32.13
CA LEU A 418 -12.29 -7.27 -33.03
C LEU A 418 -12.90 -7.64 -34.39
N THR A 419 -13.74 -6.77 -34.93
CA THR A 419 -14.29 -6.92 -36.29
C THR A 419 -13.36 -6.27 -37.33
N PRO A 420 -13.42 -6.65 -38.62
CA PRO A 420 -12.62 -6.04 -39.68
C PRO A 420 -12.79 -4.51 -39.78
N ASP A 421 -13.93 -4.00 -39.30
CA ASP A 421 -14.29 -2.59 -39.37
C ASP A 421 -13.75 -1.76 -38.18
N GLY A 422 -13.07 -2.40 -37.21
CA GLY A 422 -12.56 -1.79 -35.98
C GLY A 422 -13.53 -1.82 -34.79
N ARG A 423 -14.76 -2.33 -34.99
CA ARG A 423 -15.78 -2.46 -33.93
C ARG A 423 -15.52 -3.68 -33.05
N VAL A 424 -16.07 -3.70 -31.85
CA VAL A 424 -15.94 -4.83 -30.92
C VAL A 424 -17.19 -5.69 -30.94
N ARG A 425 -17.03 -7.01 -31.04
CA ARG A 425 -18.10 -7.99 -30.83
C ARG A 425 -17.86 -8.71 -29.51
N THR A 426 -18.82 -8.61 -28.59
CA THR A 426 -18.70 -9.21 -27.25
C THR A 426 -20.02 -9.69 -26.71
N ARG A 427 -19.99 -10.41 -25.58
CA ARG A 427 -21.19 -10.73 -24.81
C ARG A 427 -21.47 -9.60 -23.81
N GLY A 428 -22.68 -9.07 -23.85
CA GLY A 428 -23.14 -8.04 -22.94
C GLY A 428 -24.52 -8.39 -22.40
N VAL A 429 -24.79 -8.02 -21.16
CA VAL A 429 -26.12 -8.06 -20.56
C VAL A 429 -26.90 -6.84 -21.07
N THR A 430 -28.05 -7.06 -21.70
CA THR A 430 -28.81 -5.98 -22.37
C THR A 430 -30.22 -5.83 -21.82
N GLY A 431 -30.86 -4.70 -22.13
CA GLY A 431 -32.23 -4.41 -21.69
C GLY A 431 -32.30 -4.17 -20.19
N LEU A 432 -31.40 -3.33 -19.66
CA LEU A 432 -31.46 -2.91 -18.26
C LEU A 432 -32.84 -2.30 -17.95
N GLN A 433 -33.39 -2.67 -16.80
CA GLN A 433 -34.71 -2.21 -16.38
C GLN A 433 -34.59 -0.84 -15.72
N GLY A 434 -35.52 0.06 -16.05
CA GLY A 434 -35.53 1.42 -15.53
C GLY A 434 -34.72 2.40 -16.38
N THR A 435 -34.81 3.68 -16.03
CA THR A 435 -34.07 4.76 -16.69
C THR A 435 -32.98 5.30 -15.77
N PRO A 436 -31.78 5.61 -16.29
CA PRO A 436 -30.69 6.11 -15.49
C PRO A 436 -31.03 7.51 -14.97
N ARG A 437 -31.07 7.66 -13.65
CA ARG A 437 -31.42 8.93 -12.99
C ARG A 437 -30.26 9.39 -12.10
N PRO A 438 -29.67 10.58 -12.34
CA PRO A 438 -28.56 11.08 -11.56
C PRO A 438 -29.00 11.48 -10.14
N TYR A 439 -28.22 11.11 -9.13
CA TYR A 439 -28.51 11.45 -7.73
C TYR A 439 -27.29 11.85 -6.90
N VAL A 440 -26.07 11.56 -7.37
CA VAL A 440 -24.83 12.12 -6.85
C VAL A 440 -24.08 12.76 -8.02
N ARG A 441 -23.47 13.92 -7.78
CA ARG A 441 -22.48 14.54 -8.67
C ARG A 441 -21.15 14.57 -7.94
N PHE A 442 -20.05 14.37 -8.63
CA PHE A 442 -18.74 14.64 -8.06
C PHE A 442 -17.82 15.29 -9.08
N GLN A 443 -16.90 16.12 -8.61
CA GLN A 443 -16.04 16.94 -9.47
C GLN A 443 -14.63 17.03 -8.88
N PRO A 444 -13.61 16.44 -9.52
CA PRO A 444 -12.22 16.67 -9.18
C PRO A 444 -11.80 18.12 -9.49
N GLN A 445 -11.08 18.74 -8.57
CA GLN A 445 -10.59 20.12 -8.66
C GLN A 445 -9.13 20.16 -8.19
N ARG A 446 -8.32 21.01 -8.83
CA ARG A 446 -6.94 21.22 -8.43
C ARG A 446 -6.87 22.15 -7.23
N GLU A 447 -6.13 21.77 -6.22
CA GLU A 447 -5.80 22.59 -5.06
C GLU A 447 -4.35 23.09 -5.12
N ALA A 448 -4.03 24.07 -4.28
CA ALA A 448 -2.64 24.46 -4.09
C ALA A 448 -1.85 23.29 -3.49
N LYS A 449 -0.66 23.01 -4.04
CA LYS A 449 0.29 22.04 -3.47
C LYS A 449 0.46 22.29 -1.97
N SER A 450 0.50 21.22 -1.17
CA SER A 450 0.55 21.22 0.31
C SER A 450 -0.77 21.54 1.04
N SER A 451 -1.93 21.37 0.41
CA SER A 451 -3.20 21.56 1.12
C SER A 451 -3.37 20.59 2.29
N GLY A 452 -2.66 19.47 2.31
CA GLY A 452 -2.69 18.46 3.36
C GLY A 452 -4.00 17.69 3.37
N PHE A 453 -4.14 16.71 4.28
CA PHE A 453 -5.37 15.92 4.36
C PHE A 453 -6.51 16.76 4.98
N LYS A 454 -7.38 17.31 4.13
CA LYS A 454 -8.51 18.18 4.51
C LYS A 454 -9.83 17.54 4.14
N ILE A 455 -10.77 17.51 5.08
CA ILE A 455 -12.13 17.03 4.81
C ILE A 455 -13.15 18.06 5.33
N VAL A 456 -14.06 18.46 4.44
CA VAL A 456 -15.23 19.26 4.77
C VAL A 456 -16.47 18.46 4.41
N PHE A 457 -17.30 18.14 5.40
CA PHE A 457 -18.60 17.55 5.16
C PHE A 457 -19.70 18.46 5.70
N ARG A 458 -20.73 18.68 4.88
CA ARG A 458 -21.90 19.47 5.24
C ARG A 458 -23.16 18.70 4.86
N GLY A 459 -23.83 18.16 5.88
CA GLY A 459 -25.15 17.60 5.74
C GLY A 459 -26.18 18.67 5.35
N CYS A 460 -27.17 18.30 4.54
CA CYS A 460 -28.18 19.22 4.02
C CYS A 460 -29.10 19.82 5.10
N ASN A 461 -29.07 19.29 6.33
CA ASN A 461 -29.79 19.82 7.48
C ASN A 461 -28.92 20.64 8.43
N ALA A 462 -27.60 20.71 8.22
CA ALA A 462 -26.71 21.51 9.05
C ALA A 462 -27.16 22.99 9.07
N GLY A 463 -27.29 23.56 10.27
CA GLY A 463 -27.79 24.91 10.49
C GLY A 463 -29.32 25.06 10.49
N LYS A 464 -30.09 24.01 10.20
CA LYS A 464 -31.57 23.96 10.31
C LYS A 464 -31.98 23.41 11.67
N ASN A 465 -33.28 23.43 11.98
CA ASN A 465 -33.79 22.91 13.26
C ASN A 465 -34.14 21.41 13.17
N VAL A 466 -33.81 20.67 14.22
CA VAL A 466 -34.22 19.27 14.46
C VAL A 466 -35.16 19.21 15.66
N LYS A 467 -36.18 18.35 15.60
CA LYS A 467 -37.14 18.17 16.67
C LYS A 467 -36.49 17.52 17.90
N THR A 468 -36.65 18.13 19.08
CA THR A 468 -36.17 17.56 20.36
C THR A 468 -37.33 17.01 21.18
N SER A 469 -38.43 17.76 21.24
CA SER A 469 -39.66 17.37 21.94
C SER A 469 -40.88 17.56 21.02
N THR A 470 -42.12 17.45 21.55
CA THR A 470 -43.32 17.63 20.72
C THR A 470 -43.46 19.07 20.22
N PHE A 471 -42.97 20.03 21.01
CA PHE A 471 -43.10 21.47 20.77
C PHE A 471 -41.76 22.20 20.61
N GLU A 472 -40.63 21.56 20.94
CA GLU A 472 -39.31 22.18 20.87
C GLU A 472 -38.47 21.62 19.72
N SER A 473 -37.57 22.48 19.24
CA SER A 473 -36.57 22.13 18.26
C SER A 473 -35.26 22.84 18.60
N GLU A 474 -34.13 22.18 18.34
CA GLU A 474 -32.81 22.76 18.49
C GLU A 474 -32.17 22.97 17.11
N ARG A 475 -31.23 23.92 17.02
CA ARG A 475 -30.48 24.15 15.79
C ARG A 475 -29.39 23.11 15.65
N ILE A 476 -29.36 22.44 14.50
CA ILE A 476 -28.30 21.49 14.13
C ILE A 476 -26.98 22.28 13.97
N PRO A 477 -25.88 21.84 14.63
CA PRO A 477 -24.58 22.50 14.50
C PRO A 477 -24.12 22.64 13.05
N LEU A 478 -23.59 23.81 12.72
CA LEU A 478 -22.95 24.10 11.43
C LEU A 478 -21.47 24.44 11.68
N ASN A 479 -20.60 23.48 11.42
CA ASN A 479 -19.16 23.62 11.58
C ASN A 479 -18.54 24.22 10.33
N THR A 480 -18.45 25.55 10.28
CA THR A 480 -17.82 26.29 9.16
C THR A 480 -16.33 26.54 9.35
N LYS A 481 -15.87 26.61 10.61
CA LYS A 481 -14.46 26.84 10.93
C LYS A 481 -13.67 25.55 10.76
N MET A 482 -12.62 25.60 9.96
CA MET A 482 -11.64 24.51 9.84
C MET A 482 -10.97 24.27 11.19
N GLN A 483 -10.98 23.02 11.65
CA GLN A 483 -10.38 22.58 12.90
C GLN A 483 -9.16 21.69 12.61
N ASP A 484 -8.05 21.97 13.27
CA ASP A 484 -6.88 21.09 13.22
C ASP A 484 -7.11 19.90 14.15
N VAL A 485 -6.96 18.71 13.58
CA VAL A 485 -7.05 17.46 14.33
C VAL A 485 -5.69 17.17 14.93
N ALA A 486 -5.64 16.94 16.24
CA ALA A 486 -4.44 16.52 16.93
C ALA A 486 -3.96 15.14 16.42
N GLU A 487 -2.65 14.90 16.46
CA GLU A 487 -2.01 13.70 15.91
C GLU A 487 -2.72 12.41 16.35
N ASP A 488 -2.87 12.22 17.66
CA ASP A 488 -3.48 11.04 18.25
C ASP A 488 -5.01 10.96 18.09
N GLU A 489 -5.68 12.04 17.68
CA GLU A 489 -7.11 12.04 17.39
C GLU A 489 -7.44 11.66 15.95
N THR A 490 -6.43 11.63 15.08
CA THR A 490 -6.59 11.41 13.63
C THR A 490 -7.38 10.15 13.32
N GLY A 491 -7.01 9.00 13.92
CA GLY A 491 -7.70 7.73 13.71
C GLY A 491 -9.19 7.79 14.09
N ARG A 492 -9.51 8.38 15.25
CA ARG A 492 -10.89 8.58 15.71
C ARG A 492 -11.70 9.41 14.71
N ILE A 493 -11.15 10.53 14.24
CA ILE A 493 -11.86 11.41 13.30
C ILE A 493 -12.06 10.70 11.95
N LEU A 494 -11.07 9.96 11.45
CA LEU A 494 -11.19 9.18 10.22
C LEU A 494 -12.31 8.13 10.30
N VAL A 495 -12.46 7.44 11.43
CA VAL A 495 -13.56 6.50 11.65
C VAL A 495 -14.92 7.21 11.68
N GLN A 496 -15.02 8.35 12.37
CA GLN A 496 -16.26 9.14 12.41
C GLN A 496 -16.68 9.62 11.03
N ILE A 497 -15.74 10.19 10.26
CA ILE A 497 -15.98 10.65 8.88
C ILE A 497 -16.43 9.48 8.01
N SER A 498 -15.71 8.36 8.04
CA SER A 498 -16.00 7.19 7.21
C SER A 498 -17.37 6.59 7.53
N THR A 499 -17.76 6.59 8.80
CA THR A 499 -19.09 6.15 9.26
C THR A 499 -20.20 7.05 8.72
N ILE A 500 -20.02 8.38 8.79
CA ILE A 500 -21.00 9.35 8.29
C ILE A 500 -21.14 9.27 6.76
N ILE A 501 -20.02 9.12 6.06
CA ILE A 501 -20.01 8.97 4.60
C ILE A 501 -20.65 7.63 4.21
N GLY A 502 -20.38 6.54 4.94
CA GLY A 502 -21.03 5.25 4.73
C GLY A 502 -22.53 5.31 4.88
N ALA A 503 -23.03 5.95 5.94
CA ALA A 503 -24.46 6.19 6.11
C ALA A 503 -25.08 7.11 5.03
N LEU A 504 -24.26 7.82 4.25
CA LEU A 504 -24.72 8.63 3.13
C LEU A 504 -24.62 7.92 1.78
N LEU A 505 -23.54 7.19 1.50
CA LEU A 505 -23.28 6.57 0.20
C LEU A 505 -23.75 5.11 0.12
N ASP A 506 -23.82 4.42 1.26
CA ASP A 506 -24.23 3.01 1.38
C ASP A 506 -25.31 2.80 2.46
N PRO A 507 -26.45 3.51 2.39
CA PRO A 507 -27.44 3.56 3.46
C PRO A 507 -28.27 2.28 3.65
N THR A 508 -28.01 1.21 2.89
CA THR A 508 -28.70 -0.08 2.99
C THR A 508 -27.86 -1.19 3.62
N ASP A 509 -26.55 -1.01 3.70
CA ASP A 509 -25.62 -2.05 4.19
C ASP A 509 -25.07 -1.70 5.57
N ASP A 510 -24.33 -2.64 6.13
CA ASP A 510 -23.57 -2.49 7.37
C ASP A 510 -22.49 -1.40 7.24
N VAL A 511 -22.74 -0.27 7.92
CA VAL A 511 -21.84 0.89 7.94
C VAL A 511 -20.47 0.55 8.54
N ILE A 512 -20.39 -0.43 9.46
CA ILE A 512 -19.12 -0.91 10.01
C ILE A 512 -18.31 -1.56 8.90
N LYS A 513 -18.93 -2.45 8.10
CA LYS A 513 -18.23 -3.07 6.96
C LYS A 513 -17.84 -2.05 5.91
N TYR A 514 -18.70 -1.07 5.63
CA TYR A 514 -18.34 0.03 4.72
C TYR A 514 -17.09 0.78 5.19
N ARG A 515 -17.03 1.22 6.46
CA ARG A 515 -15.85 1.95 6.96
C ARG A 515 -14.59 1.07 6.94
N GLN A 516 -14.72 -0.22 7.23
CA GLN A 516 -13.61 -1.17 7.19
C GLN A 516 -13.07 -1.28 5.77
N ARG A 517 -13.95 -1.45 4.76
CA ARG A 517 -13.58 -1.46 3.34
C ARG A 517 -12.86 -0.17 2.94
N LEU A 518 -13.43 0.99 3.29
CA LEU A 518 -12.83 2.30 2.97
C LEU A 518 -11.45 2.49 3.62
N LEU A 519 -11.34 2.31 4.94
CA LEU A 519 -10.11 2.61 5.66
C LEU A 519 -9.00 1.58 5.41
N THR A 520 -9.36 0.33 5.14
CA THR A 520 -8.40 -0.72 4.74
C THR A 520 -7.83 -0.48 3.35
N LYS A 521 -8.60 0.11 2.43
CA LYS A 521 -8.10 0.50 1.09
C LYS A 521 -7.32 1.80 1.11
N LEU A 522 -7.80 2.78 1.89
CA LEU A 522 -7.14 4.08 2.02
C LEU A 522 -5.75 3.98 2.66
N GLN A 523 -5.65 3.19 3.74
CA GLN A 523 -4.43 3.02 4.55
C GLN A 523 -3.68 4.32 4.86
N PRO A 524 -4.31 5.24 5.60
CA PRO A 524 -3.66 6.48 5.96
C PRO A 524 -2.44 6.22 6.86
N ARG A 525 -1.35 6.92 6.55
CA ARG A 525 -0.15 7.02 7.38
C ARG A 525 -0.15 8.38 8.05
N TRP A 526 -0.13 8.37 9.38
CA TRP A 526 -0.05 9.59 10.17
C TRP A 526 0.90 9.41 11.35
N ARG A 527 1.43 10.53 11.83
CA ARG A 527 2.29 10.58 13.02
C ARG A 527 1.44 10.40 14.27
N VAL A 528 1.95 9.64 15.24
CA VAL A 528 1.34 9.44 16.55
C VAL A 528 2.35 9.76 17.63
N THR A 529 1.87 10.36 18.72
CA THR A 529 2.66 10.57 19.94
C THR A 529 2.44 9.46 20.96
N ASP A 530 1.26 8.83 20.95
CA ASP A 530 0.94 7.63 21.72
C ASP A 530 0.75 6.42 20.78
N PRO A 531 1.49 5.32 20.97
CA PRO A 531 1.28 4.07 20.22
C PRO A 531 -0.17 3.52 20.27
N ASN A 532 -0.95 3.87 21.29
CA ASN A 532 -2.37 3.50 21.39
C ASN A 532 -3.29 4.32 20.49
N ALA A 533 -2.81 5.40 19.86
CA ALA A 533 -3.61 6.21 18.96
C ALA A 533 -3.82 5.55 17.59
N LYS A 534 -2.97 4.57 17.24
CA LYS A 534 -3.10 3.72 16.05
C LYS A 534 -2.82 2.26 16.42
N PRO A 535 -3.71 1.57 17.16
CA PRO A 535 -3.52 0.17 17.50
C PRO A 535 -3.89 -0.74 16.32
N VAL A 536 -3.59 -2.04 16.42
CA VAL A 536 -4.11 -3.07 15.51
C VAL A 536 -5.62 -2.94 15.33
N ARG A 537 -6.06 -2.89 14.07
CA ARG A 537 -7.46 -2.66 13.68
C ARG A 537 -8.02 -1.35 14.24
N TRP A 538 -7.23 -0.28 14.23
CA TRP A 538 -7.66 1.06 14.68
C TRP A 538 -8.97 1.53 14.01
N PHE A 539 -9.26 1.09 12.79
CA PHE A 539 -10.49 1.43 12.06
C PHE A 539 -11.77 0.82 12.69
N ASP A 540 -11.62 -0.19 13.55
CA ASP A 540 -12.70 -0.74 14.38
C ASP A 540 -12.75 -0.07 15.76
N ARG A 541 -11.65 0.56 16.17
CA ARG A 541 -11.50 1.16 17.49
C ARG A 541 -12.07 2.57 17.48
N CYS A 542 -13.29 2.68 18.01
CA CYS A 542 -13.83 3.97 18.44
C CYS A 542 -13.69 4.11 19.95
N VAL A 543 -13.95 5.32 20.46
CA VAL A 543 -14.13 5.52 21.90
C VAL A 543 -15.33 4.69 22.32
N SER A 544 -15.13 3.71 23.21
CA SER A 544 -16.20 2.82 23.64
C SER A 544 -17.37 3.60 24.27
N GLY A 545 -18.58 3.14 24.01
CA GLY A 545 -19.83 3.81 24.43
C GLY A 545 -20.18 5.06 23.60
N THR A 546 -19.44 5.35 22.53
CA THR A 546 -19.86 6.38 21.56
C THR A 546 -20.72 5.79 20.45
N PRO A 547 -21.56 6.59 19.78
CA PRO A 547 -22.36 6.14 18.63
C PRO A 547 -21.52 5.68 17.43
N TRP A 548 -20.20 5.77 17.51
CA TRP A 548 -19.27 5.38 16.45
C TRP A 548 -18.79 3.94 16.62
N GLU A 549 -18.83 3.37 17.82
CA GLU A 549 -18.33 2.00 18.07
C GLU A 549 -19.18 0.96 17.33
N ASP A 550 -20.48 0.93 17.63
CA ASP A 550 -21.50 0.11 16.99
C ASP A 550 -22.60 1.02 16.41
N PRO A 551 -22.34 1.64 15.24
CA PRO A 551 -23.19 2.70 14.73
C PRO A 551 -24.46 2.10 14.10
N GLU A 552 -25.57 2.14 14.82
CA GLU A 552 -26.89 1.80 14.26
C GLU A 552 -27.32 2.85 13.22
N PHE A 553 -27.50 2.43 11.96
CA PHE A 553 -27.80 3.30 10.82
C PHE A 553 -28.91 4.32 11.10
N GLU A 554 -29.97 3.89 11.78
CA GLU A 554 -31.14 4.73 12.05
C GLU A 554 -30.92 5.83 13.11
N TYR A 555 -29.76 5.80 13.77
CA TYR A 555 -29.27 6.85 14.67
C TYR A 555 -28.16 7.70 14.04
N ILE A 556 -27.46 7.19 13.01
CA ILE A 556 -26.49 7.95 12.21
C ILE A 556 -27.24 8.87 11.25
N ARG A 557 -27.71 10.01 11.75
CA ARG A 557 -28.40 11.02 10.95
C ARG A 557 -27.41 11.85 10.14
N ALA A 558 -26.70 11.24 9.19
CA ALA A 558 -25.63 11.87 8.40
C ALA A 558 -26.02 13.26 7.86
N HIS A 559 -27.27 13.42 7.41
CA HIS A 559 -27.82 14.70 6.93
C HIS A 559 -27.80 15.84 7.97
N ASN A 560 -27.81 15.51 9.26
CA ASN A 560 -27.76 16.43 10.40
C ASN A 560 -26.33 16.67 10.92
N HIS A 561 -25.29 16.15 10.27
CA HIS A 561 -23.90 16.39 10.67
C HIS A 561 -23.25 17.46 9.79
N SER A 562 -22.26 18.14 10.34
CA SER A 562 -21.31 18.95 9.58
C SER A 562 -19.96 18.94 10.28
N MET A 563 -18.89 19.07 9.51
CA MET A 563 -17.51 19.04 9.99
C MET A 563 -16.58 19.69 8.98
N SER A 564 -15.48 20.23 9.48
CA SER A 564 -14.44 20.88 8.69
C SER A 564 -13.12 20.63 9.40
N TYR A 565 -12.35 19.68 8.89
CA TYR A 565 -11.13 19.18 9.53
C TYR A 565 -9.92 19.29 8.61
N ARG A 566 -8.79 19.69 9.20
CA ARG A 566 -7.45 19.55 8.64
C ARG A 566 -6.68 18.57 9.52
N MET A 567 -6.07 17.56 8.91
CA MET A 567 -5.31 16.51 9.60
C MET A 567 -3.83 16.63 9.22
N PRO A 568 -3.07 17.54 9.87
CA PRO A 568 -1.66 17.78 9.51
C PRO A 568 -0.76 16.58 9.76
N ALA A 569 -1.16 15.67 10.67
CA ALA A 569 -0.41 14.46 10.99
C ALA A 569 -0.40 13.44 9.86
N VAL A 570 -1.41 13.45 8.98
CA VAL A 570 -1.51 12.54 7.83
C VAL A 570 -0.55 13.01 6.75
N TYR A 571 0.49 12.22 6.51
CA TYR A 571 1.56 12.57 5.56
C TYR A 571 1.54 11.70 4.29
N ALA A 572 0.86 10.57 4.31
CA ALA A 572 0.70 9.70 3.14
C ALA A 572 -0.54 8.79 3.29
N CYS A 573 -0.94 8.13 2.21
CA CYS A 573 -1.90 7.03 2.19
C CYS A 573 -1.33 5.93 1.30
N GLN A 574 -1.54 4.66 1.63
CA GLN A 574 -1.09 3.55 0.78
C GLN A 574 -2.09 3.17 -0.32
N SER A 575 -3.26 3.81 -0.36
CA SER A 575 -4.12 3.72 -1.54
C SER A 575 -3.30 4.11 -2.78
N ARG A 576 -3.35 3.28 -3.82
CA ARG A 576 -2.70 3.56 -5.11
C ARG A 576 -3.18 4.85 -5.78
N LEU A 577 -4.34 5.37 -5.36
CA LEU A 577 -4.84 6.67 -5.78
C LEU A 577 -4.10 7.83 -5.15
N CYS A 578 -3.32 7.61 -4.10
CA CYS A 578 -2.49 8.62 -3.45
C CYS A 578 -1.06 8.54 -4.02
N ASN A 579 -0.73 9.47 -4.90
CA ASN A 579 0.61 9.63 -5.47
C ASN A 579 0.81 11.09 -5.90
N GLU A 580 2.01 11.41 -6.40
CA GLU A 580 2.42 12.77 -6.80
C GLU A 580 1.47 13.44 -7.82
N SER A 581 0.66 12.64 -8.52
CA SER A 581 -0.20 13.11 -9.59
C SER A 581 -1.62 13.43 -9.17
N THR A 582 -2.01 13.01 -7.97
CA THR A 582 -3.32 13.20 -7.35
C THR A 582 -3.24 13.84 -5.97
N GLU A 583 -2.04 14.01 -5.41
CA GLU A 583 -1.82 14.64 -4.10
C GLU A 583 -2.38 16.07 -4.01
N ASP A 584 -2.42 16.79 -5.14
CA ASP A 584 -2.91 18.16 -5.26
C ASP A 584 -4.35 18.24 -5.79
N ILE A 585 -5.06 17.11 -5.87
CA ILE A 585 -6.44 17.06 -6.36
C ILE A 585 -7.39 16.81 -5.18
N SER A 586 -8.39 17.67 -5.03
CA SER A 586 -9.56 17.42 -4.19
C SER A 586 -10.77 17.08 -5.03
N CYS A 587 -11.80 16.54 -4.39
CA CYS A 587 -13.05 16.17 -5.05
C CYS A 587 -14.24 16.65 -4.21
N GLU A 588 -15.12 17.45 -4.83
CA GLU A 588 -16.43 17.77 -4.25
C GLU A 588 -17.43 16.70 -4.67
N ILE A 589 -18.01 15.97 -3.72
CA ILE A 589 -19.17 15.10 -3.91
C ILE A 589 -20.40 15.85 -3.41
N ARG A 590 -21.45 15.92 -4.25
CA ARG A 590 -22.75 16.50 -3.93
C ARG A 590 -23.87 15.49 -4.16
N VAL A 591 -24.61 15.19 -3.10
CA VAL A 591 -25.83 14.35 -3.16
C VAL A 591 -27.04 15.24 -3.48
N ASN A 592 -28.02 14.72 -4.21
CA ASN A 592 -29.22 15.46 -4.65
C ASN A 592 -30.12 16.00 -3.52
N CYS A 593 -29.93 15.55 -2.28
CA CYS A 593 -30.54 16.11 -1.07
C CYS A 593 -29.87 17.42 -0.62
N GLY A 594 -28.69 17.74 -1.17
CA GLY A 594 -27.89 18.93 -0.85
C GLY A 594 -26.72 18.67 0.12
N CYS A 595 -26.44 17.43 0.51
CA CYS A 595 -25.23 17.10 1.26
C CYS A 595 -23.98 17.29 0.38
N THR A 596 -22.91 17.83 0.94
CA THR A 596 -21.63 18.02 0.24
C THR A 596 -20.47 17.44 1.04
N ILE A 597 -19.55 16.76 0.36
CA ILE A 597 -18.25 16.31 0.88
C ILE A 597 -17.18 16.94 0.01
N VAL A 598 -16.18 17.58 0.59
CA VAL A 598 -14.96 18.00 -0.08
C VAL A 598 -13.81 17.29 0.64
N ALA A 599 -13.05 16.48 -0.09
CA ALA A 599 -11.98 15.65 0.46
C ALA A 599 -10.88 15.46 -0.59
N PRO A 600 -9.70 14.92 -0.22
CA PRO A 600 -8.69 14.56 -1.20
C PRO A 600 -9.27 13.55 -2.22
N PHE A 601 -8.84 13.65 -3.47
CA PHE A 601 -9.37 12.84 -4.58
C PHE A 601 -9.39 11.34 -4.25
N TYR A 602 -8.26 10.83 -3.77
CA TYR A 602 -8.11 9.42 -3.41
C TYR A 602 -9.10 8.99 -2.33
N PHE A 603 -9.35 9.82 -1.31
CA PHE A 603 -10.33 9.51 -0.26
C PHE A 603 -11.76 9.47 -0.81
N ALA A 604 -12.13 10.46 -1.64
CA ALA A 604 -13.46 10.58 -2.22
C ALA A 604 -13.79 9.39 -3.14
N LEU A 605 -12.83 8.96 -3.95
CA LEU A 605 -12.97 7.83 -4.87
C LEU A 605 -13.03 6.50 -4.13
N GLU A 606 -12.14 6.27 -3.16
CA GLU A 606 -12.18 5.06 -2.33
C GLU A 606 -13.52 4.96 -1.57
N ALA A 607 -14.11 6.08 -1.16
CA ALA A 607 -15.43 6.11 -0.53
C ALA A 607 -16.55 5.65 -1.48
N ILE A 608 -16.56 6.12 -2.73
CA ILE A 608 -17.54 5.66 -3.75
C ILE A 608 -17.36 4.16 -4.03
N ILE A 609 -16.12 3.69 -4.01
CA ILE A 609 -15.75 2.32 -4.30
C ILE A 609 -16.11 1.35 -3.16
N ALA A 610 -15.99 1.79 -1.90
CA ALA A 610 -16.20 0.98 -0.69
C ALA A 610 -17.67 0.56 -0.44
N VAL A 611 -18.58 1.02 -1.29
CA VAL A 611 -20.00 0.68 -1.27
C VAL A 611 -20.23 -0.83 -1.45
N HIS A 612 -21.20 -1.40 -0.75
CA HIS A 612 -21.51 -2.83 -0.82
C HIS A 612 -22.01 -3.30 -2.18
N GLY A 613 -21.63 -4.52 -2.54
CA GLY A 613 -21.96 -5.12 -3.84
C GLY A 613 -21.31 -4.39 -5.01
N SER A 614 -20.42 -3.43 -4.72
CA SER A 614 -19.61 -2.75 -5.72
C SER A 614 -18.64 -3.75 -6.32
N PHE A 615 -18.64 -3.85 -7.65
CA PHE A 615 -17.60 -4.60 -8.37
C PHE A 615 -16.21 -4.08 -8.03
N LEU A 616 -16.13 -2.81 -7.63
CA LEU A 616 -14.88 -2.11 -7.34
C LEU A 616 -14.43 -2.34 -5.87
N GLY A 617 -15.27 -2.93 -5.02
CA GLY A 617 -15.34 -2.60 -3.59
C GLY A 617 -14.71 -3.56 -2.58
N GLU A 618 -14.65 -4.86 -2.82
CA GLU A 618 -14.17 -5.83 -1.81
C GLU A 618 -12.70 -6.23 -1.97
N THR A 619 -12.32 -6.68 -3.16
CA THR A 619 -10.95 -7.05 -3.48
C THR A 619 -10.50 -6.15 -4.63
N SER A 620 -9.37 -5.45 -4.50
CA SER A 620 -8.84 -4.64 -5.62
C SER A 620 -7.96 -5.47 -6.55
N VAL A 621 -7.34 -6.52 -6.01
CA VAL A 621 -6.35 -7.36 -6.67
C VAL A 621 -6.50 -8.79 -6.16
N ASP A 622 -6.65 -9.76 -7.07
CA ASP A 622 -6.65 -11.19 -6.77
C ASP A 622 -5.67 -11.93 -7.69
N LEU A 623 -5.38 -13.20 -7.39
CA LEU A 623 -4.56 -14.08 -8.21
C LEU A 623 -5.41 -15.25 -8.73
N ASP A 624 -5.31 -15.55 -10.02
CA ASP A 624 -5.88 -16.77 -10.59
C ASP A 624 -5.08 -18.02 -10.19
N LYS A 625 -5.56 -19.20 -10.58
CA LYS A 625 -4.89 -20.50 -10.29
C LYS A 625 -3.44 -20.60 -10.80
N ASN A 626 -3.05 -19.76 -11.75
CA ASN A 626 -1.71 -19.70 -12.32
C ASN A 626 -0.93 -18.48 -11.79
N ASN A 627 -1.37 -17.89 -10.66
CA ASN A 627 -0.79 -16.68 -10.07
C ASN A 627 -0.83 -15.45 -11.00
N ARG A 628 -1.77 -15.39 -11.95
CA ARG A 628 -1.97 -14.19 -12.76
C ARG A 628 -2.81 -13.19 -12.00
N ILE A 629 -2.41 -11.93 -12.03
CA ILE A 629 -3.13 -10.86 -11.38
C ILE A 629 -4.43 -10.56 -12.11
N ILE A 630 -5.50 -10.58 -11.34
CA ILE A 630 -6.82 -10.09 -11.70
C ILE A 630 -7.04 -8.79 -10.90
N LEU A 631 -6.93 -7.65 -11.57
CA LEU A 631 -7.39 -6.39 -11.00
C LEU A 631 -8.91 -6.37 -11.02
N GLN A 632 -9.54 -5.98 -9.91
CA GLN A 632 -10.99 -5.85 -9.74
C GLN A 632 -11.33 -4.41 -9.36
N ASP A 633 -10.81 -3.45 -10.13
CA ASP A 633 -10.83 -2.07 -9.73
C ASP A 633 -11.30 -1.09 -10.82
N GLY A 634 -12.24 -0.24 -10.43
CA GLY A 634 -12.80 0.82 -11.25
C GLY A 634 -12.20 2.15 -10.87
N VAL A 635 -10.88 2.19 -10.73
CA VAL A 635 -10.18 3.40 -10.31
C VAL A 635 -9.61 4.16 -11.51
N GLY A 636 -9.44 3.48 -12.65
CA GLY A 636 -9.17 4.13 -13.93
C GLY A 636 -10.34 4.96 -14.48
N LEU A 637 -11.50 4.96 -13.79
CA LEU A 637 -12.74 5.58 -14.27
C LEU A 637 -12.69 7.09 -14.38
N ILE A 638 -11.92 7.73 -13.50
CA ILE A 638 -11.76 9.18 -13.46
C ILE A 638 -10.27 9.47 -13.50
N GLN A 639 -9.84 10.09 -14.60
CA GLN A 639 -8.45 10.39 -14.88
C GLN A 639 -8.06 11.75 -14.29
N PRO A 640 -6.81 12.00 -13.89
CA PRO A 640 -6.34 13.34 -13.51
C PRO A 640 -6.53 14.35 -14.64
N GLY A 641 -6.49 13.90 -15.90
CA GLY A 641 -6.86 14.71 -17.06
C GLY A 641 -8.35 15.13 -17.11
N ASP A 642 -9.20 14.55 -16.26
CA ASP A 642 -10.59 14.97 -16.07
C ASP A 642 -10.77 15.99 -14.93
N VAL A 643 -9.69 16.51 -14.33
CA VAL A 643 -9.76 17.64 -13.39
C VAL A 643 -10.53 18.81 -14.03
N GLY A 644 -11.50 19.33 -13.29
CA GLY A 644 -12.43 20.36 -13.75
C GLY A 644 -13.68 19.83 -14.45
N LYS A 645 -13.69 18.58 -14.94
CA LYS A 645 -14.90 17.93 -15.47
C LYS A 645 -15.69 17.29 -14.34
N GLY A 646 -17.01 17.30 -14.44
CA GLY A 646 -17.87 16.62 -13.47
C GLY A 646 -18.35 15.26 -13.95
N PHE A 647 -18.77 14.47 -12.98
CA PHE A 647 -19.33 13.14 -13.15
C PHE A 647 -20.61 12.98 -12.32
N HIS A 648 -21.47 12.05 -12.75
CA HIS A 648 -22.67 11.66 -12.05
C HIS A 648 -22.64 10.19 -11.66
N ILE A 649 -23.18 9.87 -10.48
CA ILE A 649 -23.68 8.54 -10.18
C ILE A 649 -25.16 8.53 -10.54
N VAL A 650 -25.51 7.65 -11.48
CA VAL A 650 -26.89 7.38 -11.90
C VAL A 650 -27.36 6.05 -11.32
N ALA A 651 -28.66 5.95 -11.07
CA ALA A 651 -29.31 4.70 -10.66
C ALA A 651 -30.41 4.32 -11.64
N PHE A 652 -30.49 3.03 -11.96
CA PHE A 652 -31.56 2.46 -12.79
C PHE A 652 -32.79 2.07 -11.96
N GLU A 653 -32.59 1.73 -10.69
CA GLU A 653 -33.62 1.25 -9.76
C GLU A 653 -33.68 2.08 -8.48
N GLY A 654 -34.75 1.90 -7.71
CA GLY A 654 -35.00 2.63 -6.47
C GLY A 654 -35.48 4.06 -6.70
N ASP A 655 -35.62 4.80 -5.61
CA ASP A 655 -36.01 6.21 -5.61
C ASP A 655 -34.78 7.10 -5.44
N ILE A 656 -34.52 7.94 -6.44
CA ILE A 656 -33.44 8.92 -6.35
C ILE A 656 -33.71 9.98 -5.28
N ASP A 657 -34.97 10.28 -4.98
CA ASP A 657 -35.33 11.25 -3.95
C ASP A 657 -35.26 10.66 -2.53
N ALA A 658 -34.92 9.38 -2.37
CA ALA A 658 -34.79 8.72 -1.07
C ALA A 658 -33.87 9.49 -0.10
N HIS A 659 -32.75 10.06 -0.56
CA HIS A 659 -31.89 10.90 0.30
C HIS A 659 -32.60 12.18 0.77
N ARG A 660 -33.43 12.78 -0.08
CA ARG A 660 -34.18 14.00 0.27
C ARG A 660 -35.28 13.68 1.27
N GLU A 661 -36.02 12.59 1.04
CA GLU A 661 -37.08 12.14 1.96
C GLU A 661 -36.50 11.72 3.32
N TYR A 662 -35.44 10.92 3.32
CA TYR A 662 -34.76 10.50 4.53
C TYR A 662 -34.19 11.70 5.31
N ALA A 663 -33.58 12.67 4.61
CA ALA A 663 -33.13 13.92 5.24
C ALA A 663 -34.26 14.70 5.92
N VAL A 664 -35.46 14.73 5.34
CA VAL A 664 -36.64 15.35 5.97
C VAL A 664 -37.02 14.58 7.23
N SER A 665 -37.03 13.25 7.18
CA SER A 665 -37.30 12.38 8.33
C SER A 665 -36.27 12.56 9.45
N CYS A 666 -34.98 12.71 9.12
CA CYS A 666 -33.93 13.00 10.11
C CYS A 666 -34.17 14.28 10.92
N ARG A 667 -34.85 15.29 10.37
CA ARG A 667 -35.23 16.52 11.09
C ARG A 667 -36.52 16.38 11.88
N LYS A 668 -37.53 15.73 11.28
CA LYS A 668 -38.88 15.61 11.85
C LYS A 668 -38.93 14.63 13.02
N THR A 669 -38.09 13.60 13.02
CA THR A 669 -38.00 12.61 14.09
C THR A 669 -37.22 13.17 15.28
N LYS A 670 -37.70 12.94 16.51
CA LYS A 670 -37.05 13.42 17.75
C LYS A 670 -35.60 12.90 17.85
N LYS A 671 -34.63 13.73 18.23
CA LYS A 671 -33.17 13.43 18.21
C LYS A 671 -32.74 12.04 18.70
N GLY A 672 -33.37 11.50 19.76
CA GLY A 672 -33.06 10.17 20.32
C GLY A 672 -33.96 9.02 19.83
N LYS A 673 -34.73 9.21 18.76
CA LYS A 673 -35.62 8.18 18.20
C LYS A 673 -35.08 7.66 16.87
N ARG A 674 -35.27 6.36 16.64
CA ARG A 674 -34.99 5.69 15.37
C ARG A 674 -35.68 6.38 14.21
N VAL A 675 -34.95 6.72 13.16
CA VAL A 675 -35.54 7.20 11.89
C VAL A 675 -35.81 5.99 11.01
N GLN A 676 -37.09 5.62 10.84
CA GLN A 676 -37.44 4.56 9.90
C GLN A 676 -37.28 5.05 8.47
N ASN A 677 -36.56 4.26 7.67
CA ASN A 677 -36.57 4.45 6.23
C ASN A 677 -37.77 3.71 5.63
N THR A 678 -38.57 4.41 4.83
CA THR A 678 -39.75 3.86 4.16
C THR A 678 -39.56 3.76 2.64
N VAL A 679 -38.44 4.26 2.12
CA VAL A 679 -38.20 4.44 0.69
C VAL A 679 -37.11 3.49 0.20
N SER A 680 -37.29 2.95 -1.00
CA SER A 680 -36.25 2.15 -1.64
C SER A 680 -35.08 3.05 -2.06
N TRP A 681 -33.88 2.77 -1.54
CA TRP A 681 -32.67 3.47 -1.94
C TRP A 681 -32.28 3.21 -3.41
N PRO A 682 -31.52 4.13 -4.05
CA PRO A 682 -31.02 3.95 -5.40
C PRO A 682 -30.18 2.66 -5.55
N ARG A 683 -30.45 1.89 -6.59
CA ARG A 683 -29.77 0.63 -6.93
C ARG A 683 -29.50 0.53 -8.43
N GLY A 684 -28.65 -0.41 -8.81
CA GLY A 684 -28.18 -0.55 -10.18
C GLY A 684 -27.38 0.69 -10.57
N ARG A 685 -26.35 1.00 -9.80
CA ARG A 685 -25.64 2.28 -9.88
C ARG A 685 -24.52 2.24 -10.92
N ALA A 686 -24.29 3.35 -11.58
CA ALA A 686 -23.17 3.54 -12.50
C ALA A 686 -22.62 4.96 -12.47
N ILE A 687 -21.32 5.10 -12.70
CA ILE A 687 -20.62 6.38 -12.90
C ILE A 687 -20.65 6.74 -14.38
N VAL A 688 -21.05 7.97 -14.69
CA VAL A 688 -21.09 8.54 -16.03
C VAL A 688 -20.53 9.96 -16.02
N ARG A 689 -20.05 10.49 -17.15
CA ARG A 689 -19.64 11.89 -17.28
C ARG A 689 -20.84 12.83 -17.20
N ASP A 690 -20.63 14.09 -16.80
CA ASP A 690 -21.67 15.13 -16.79
C ASP A 690 -22.34 15.35 -18.16
N GLU A 691 -21.64 15.01 -19.26
CA GLU A 691 -22.18 15.06 -20.62
C GLU A 691 -23.23 13.98 -20.92
N PHE A 692 -23.35 12.97 -20.06
CA PHE A 692 -24.34 11.91 -20.22
C PHE A 692 -25.73 12.42 -19.86
N HIS A 693 -26.65 12.36 -20.81
CA HIS A 693 -28.04 12.79 -20.64
C HIS A 693 -29.02 11.72 -21.13
N HIS A 694 -30.09 11.51 -20.34
CA HIS A 694 -31.27 10.73 -20.73
C HIS A 694 -32.51 11.64 -20.61
N ALA A 695 -33.05 12.07 -21.75
CA ALA A 695 -34.23 12.90 -21.83
C ALA A 695 -35.52 12.04 -21.84
N ALA A 696 -36.65 12.62 -21.43
CA ALA A 696 -37.94 11.93 -21.48
C ALA A 696 -38.36 11.47 -22.89
N THR A 697 -37.79 12.08 -23.93
CA THR A 697 -38.00 11.71 -25.35
C THR A 697 -37.13 10.53 -25.80
N ASP A 698 -36.19 10.06 -24.98
CA ASP A 698 -35.25 8.99 -25.32
C ASP A 698 -35.83 7.57 -25.12
N ILE A 699 -37.10 7.38 -25.50
CA ILE A 699 -37.86 6.13 -25.28
C ILE A 699 -37.20 4.93 -26.01
N MET A 700 -36.43 5.19 -27.07
CA MET A 700 -35.74 4.15 -27.86
C MET A 700 -34.36 3.76 -27.30
N LYS A 701 -33.83 4.49 -26.30
CA LYS A 701 -32.52 4.17 -25.72
C LYS A 701 -32.57 2.81 -25.02
N ASP A 702 -31.58 1.99 -25.31
CA ASP A 702 -31.41 0.67 -24.70
C ASP A 702 -30.06 0.64 -23.98
N TYR A 703 -30.09 0.18 -22.74
CA TYR A 703 -28.92 0.11 -21.89
C TYR A 703 -28.49 -1.33 -21.67
N GLY A 704 -27.21 -1.52 -21.42
CA GLY A 704 -26.61 -2.80 -21.09
C GLY A 704 -25.34 -2.61 -20.27
N TYR A 705 -24.67 -3.71 -19.95
CA TYR A 705 -23.29 -3.65 -19.48
C TYR A 705 -22.50 -4.86 -19.94
N ILE A 706 -21.18 -4.70 -20.02
CA ILE A 706 -20.22 -5.78 -20.27
C ILE A 706 -19.60 -6.13 -18.93
N GLN A 707 -19.55 -7.42 -18.61
CA GLN A 707 -18.70 -7.92 -17.54
C GLN A 707 -17.29 -8.06 -18.10
N THR A 708 -16.38 -7.16 -17.75
CA THR A 708 -14.98 -7.30 -18.17
C THR A 708 -14.33 -8.32 -17.25
N GLY A 709 -13.69 -9.36 -17.80
CA GLY A 709 -13.15 -10.49 -17.04
C GLY A 709 -13.71 -11.84 -17.46
N ALA A 710 -12.85 -12.82 -17.69
CA ALA A 710 -13.29 -14.15 -18.11
C ALA A 710 -14.01 -14.87 -16.95
N TYR A 711 -15.26 -15.30 -17.19
CA TYR A 711 -15.87 -16.43 -16.48
C TYR A 711 -14.98 -17.65 -16.70
N SER A 712 -14.34 -18.18 -15.66
CA SER A 712 -14.06 -19.62 -15.63
C SER A 712 -15.03 -20.26 -14.66
N GLN A 713 -16.08 -20.86 -15.20
CA GLN A 713 -16.87 -21.86 -14.49
C GLN A 713 -16.07 -23.17 -14.49
N GLU A 714 -14.96 -23.20 -13.77
CA GLU A 714 -14.27 -24.44 -13.42
C GLU A 714 -14.49 -24.63 -11.92
N ASP A 715 -15.15 -25.73 -11.55
CA ASP A 715 -15.29 -26.22 -10.16
C ASP A 715 -16.24 -25.50 -9.19
N SER A 716 -17.45 -25.14 -9.64
CA SER A 716 -18.61 -24.77 -8.79
C SER A 716 -18.47 -23.54 -7.87
N TYR A 717 -17.30 -22.91 -7.83
CA TYR A 717 -17.07 -21.61 -7.21
C TYR A 717 -17.09 -20.51 -8.26
N LEU A 718 -17.95 -19.52 -8.06
CA LEU A 718 -18.11 -18.37 -8.95
C LEU A 718 -16.92 -17.40 -8.70
N GLN A 719 -15.85 -17.49 -9.48
CA GLN A 719 -14.83 -16.43 -9.53
C GLN A 719 -15.16 -15.49 -10.70
N SER A 720 -15.68 -14.31 -10.39
CA SER A 720 -15.80 -13.20 -11.35
C SER A 720 -14.39 -12.61 -11.59
N GLY A 721 -13.65 -13.16 -12.54
CA GLY A 721 -12.24 -12.82 -12.79
C GLY A 721 -12.02 -11.54 -13.61
N GLY A 722 -12.58 -10.41 -13.18
CA GLY A 722 -12.73 -9.22 -14.02
C GLY A 722 -12.41 -7.89 -13.38
N SER A 723 -12.20 -6.83 -14.18
CA SER A 723 -11.73 -5.51 -13.71
C SER A 723 -12.83 -4.45 -13.55
N GLY A 724 -14.05 -4.72 -14.02
CA GLY A 724 -15.17 -3.79 -13.90
C GLY A 724 -16.34 -4.14 -14.81
N ASN A 725 -17.54 -3.64 -14.51
CA ASN A 725 -18.67 -3.72 -15.42
C ASN A 725 -18.77 -2.43 -16.25
N LEU A 726 -18.60 -2.48 -17.58
CA LEU A 726 -18.70 -1.30 -18.44
C LEU A 726 -20.16 -1.03 -18.84
N LEU A 727 -20.66 0.18 -18.58
CA LEU A 727 -22.03 0.57 -18.93
C LEU A 727 -22.14 0.87 -20.43
N LEU A 728 -23.10 0.22 -21.08
CA LEU A 728 -23.42 0.36 -22.50
C LEU A 728 -24.70 1.16 -22.73
N CYS A 729 -24.73 1.93 -23.81
CA CYS A 729 -25.90 2.66 -24.28
C CYS A 729 -25.96 2.65 -25.82
N ARG A 730 -27.17 2.55 -26.38
CA ARG A 730 -27.46 2.85 -27.78
C ARG A 730 -28.74 3.65 -27.89
N ASN A 731 -28.86 4.47 -28.93
CA ASN A 731 -30.01 5.34 -29.12
C ASN A 731 -31.20 4.65 -29.80
N ASN A 732 -30.93 3.75 -30.74
CA ASN A 732 -31.95 2.96 -31.43
C ASN A 732 -31.62 1.46 -31.40
N PRO A 733 -32.62 0.56 -31.55
CA PRO A 733 -32.40 -0.89 -31.57
C PRO A 733 -31.47 -1.41 -32.68
N LEU A 734 -31.30 -0.62 -33.76
CA LEU A 734 -30.41 -0.92 -34.88
C LEU A 734 -29.03 -0.29 -34.73
N ASP A 735 -28.85 0.63 -33.78
CA ASP A 735 -27.56 1.25 -33.52
C ASP A 735 -26.65 0.30 -32.73
N ASP A 736 -25.35 0.44 -32.97
CA ASP A 736 -24.33 -0.20 -32.14
C ASP A 736 -24.32 0.41 -30.73
N TYR A 737 -23.91 -0.40 -29.76
CA TYR A 737 -23.71 0.07 -28.38
C TYR A 737 -22.46 0.93 -28.28
N ARG A 738 -22.44 1.81 -27.28
CA ARG A 738 -21.28 2.62 -26.90
C ARG A 738 -21.05 2.51 -25.40
N ILE A 739 -19.79 2.53 -25.00
CA ILE A 739 -19.42 2.60 -23.58
C ILE A 739 -19.67 4.05 -23.12
N VAL A 740 -20.50 4.22 -22.10
CA VAL A 740 -20.91 5.55 -21.58
C VAL A 740 -20.55 5.78 -20.12
N GLY A 741 -20.05 4.75 -19.44
CA GLY A 741 -19.73 4.81 -18.03
C GLY A 741 -19.34 3.44 -17.49
N VAL A 742 -19.31 3.32 -16.17
CA VAL A 742 -18.98 2.06 -15.49
C VAL A 742 -19.92 1.81 -14.34
N CYS A 743 -20.40 0.58 -14.24
CA CYS A 743 -21.30 0.15 -13.19
C CYS A 743 -20.53 0.05 -11.87
N ILE A 744 -21.13 0.62 -10.82
CA ILE A 744 -20.71 0.40 -9.44
C ILE A 744 -21.21 -0.98 -9.03
N ASP A 745 -22.51 -1.24 -9.19
CA ASP A 745 -23.10 -2.50 -8.72
C ASP A 745 -22.74 -3.67 -9.65
N ASN A 746 -22.42 -4.82 -9.04
CA ASN A 746 -22.13 -6.09 -9.74
C ASN A 746 -23.26 -6.55 -10.67
N PHE A 747 -24.49 -6.26 -10.28
CA PHE A 747 -25.68 -6.67 -11.00
C PHE A 747 -26.67 -5.52 -11.12
N ILE A 748 -27.13 -5.29 -12.35
CA ILE A 748 -28.25 -4.40 -12.66
C ILE A 748 -29.35 -5.27 -13.29
N LYS A 749 -30.59 -5.13 -12.82
CA LYS A 749 -31.70 -5.94 -13.30
C LYS A 749 -31.91 -5.69 -14.79
N ASN A 750 -32.15 -6.77 -15.53
CA ASN A 750 -32.27 -6.74 -16.98
C ASN A 750 -33.42 -7.64 -17.45
N SER A 751 -33.88 -7.42 -18.67
CA SER A 751 -35.00 -8.13 -19.29
C SER A 751 -34.59 -9.07 -20.43
N LYS A 752 -33.43 -8.83 -21.05
CA LYS A 752 -33.01 -9.54 -22.27
C LYS A 752 -31.88 -10.53 -22.04
N GLY A 753 -31.26 -10.54 -20.85
CA GLY A 753 -30.14 -11.41 -20.51
C GLY A 753 -28.85 -11.05 -21.24
N GLU A 754 -27.91 -12.00 -21.21
CA GLU A 754 -26.65 -11.93 -21.94
C GLU A 754 -26.87 -12.22 -23.42
N ARG A 755 -26.35 -11.36 -24.31
CA ARG A 755 -26.43 -11.49 -25.76
C ARG A 755 -25.14 -11.01 -26.41
N THR A 756 -24.91 -11.43 -27.65
CA THR A 756 -23.84 -10.84 -28.46
C THR A 756 -24.23 -9.43 -28.85
N VAL A 757 -23.37 -8.46 -28.54
CA VAL A 757 -23.51 -7.04 -28.87
C VAL A 757 -22.32 -6.58 -29.69
N VAL A 758 -22.55 -5.56 -30.51
CA VAL A 758 -21.50 -4.83 -31.22
C VAL A 758 -21.34 -3.47 -30.57
N ILE A 759 -20.10 -3.13 -30.24
CA ILE A 759 -19.73 -1.86 -29.63
C ILE A 759 -18.94 -1.06 -30.65
N TYR A 760 -19.32 0.20 -30.76
CA TYR A 760 -18.73 1.18 -31.66
C TYR A 760 -17.62 1.97 -30.98
#